data_AF-A0ABD0SA59-F1
#
_entry.id   AF-A0ABD0SA59-F1
#
_cell.length_a   1.000
_cell.length_b   1.000
_cell.length_c   1.000
_cell.angle_alpha   90.00
_cell.angle_beta   90.00
_cell.angle_gamma   90.00
#
_symmetry.space_group_name_H-M   'P 1'
#
loop_
_entity.id
_entity.type
_entity.pdbx_description
1 polymer ?
#
loop_
_entity_poly.entity_id
_entity_poly.type
_entity_poly.pdbx_seq_one_letter_code
_entity_poly.pdbx_strand_id
1 'polypeptide(L)'
;MTPITLEGNTLGQRHQHYNRLLKEALEEGGTRDKISHDDNDIDNFLKIDIASHNRDVNYILEVLKCKDLLYVTRAIKKSRWLIRDEKYSHIITPKYLHKEVFPHMMSKAKSKFLLHIRLQLRDEKRVAQFYNYCKQFDVKLALKWLQYCPLGFALNEVHNHPEKIPASTLKRLCRRSFDFLNVIKLEGFMNRNNYKKGFLKEVRFLLRKYPEEYLNITYDYYYYNSPFRKKHLAFIMKTCPQQILDKFDHYYDKVDYTVLVKYMDKELIKDFLLKKSEGNFSALRDHHKLLVKFLPKIELNDRIEVLKVFCYDKTSEILNWQDPNGLNYLFSELERGCPVNSSLVFRWYQCMPFDIAFREITKIIENDGPHDGRIPMINTLFICAGSNLKNLFILLKYYHETHHHESYKSKANFVNQILSRVAINKIDPEMWTLLDNLFCSMEIYNNSILSSSKYVEAIIIYNIIHDQTVPEIIQSKFKFKTLKSYKNQLSSEESEKLFNFLYKMQLKRIESITITAKKELKYVDSSLEHTMTLLADWNKNILEFTLLLQKIKECIKNYKQNNWEIDLSSLYNIQKPWRKYFFEESLMFYPSELVLLNILKHDQKMLSLYKKEVDFIRYDDTKSIQPVLSKLKIYWSDTLAKEWINEYLLHIKETGKQKVAIQSLAVLLSQRDFLSIAKQYIPKESKIDWKGTDEVDYNCHKYFAGNMHKLRPLPTVDIVLWLSKGDYLRFALTSLSTTFANHSHVDRNEYFSKLTSMQGSLQKHIINMAFAKLDVEELVPILKTIWKSTTNQTIRIIIFSTTHDLLCKQSRKSKILRLWKLLDFFIDNLSMENSIIINKMKSCLKDVPEIVRSKYCMKAYVYFQTLPNKSAIDVDGWFNTHATKVFEFLDRKFIEDLIMKTIVSFPSQSCSIKELFAKFLFSIANTEYEHETYERLVKPLFYETEYYSNFKDIVINNIPNVLREYVQKNKRVPVNLFKRLLEDFKQKLSQPEHYVALKTWELMCDFIEPMEQYISPKMVDFNEIFKTPLLSDFGKSCLKHLQKDSKIFPSILYAFGYALTDVFSMLKFSPFHQLQIYKYMLEDKSTVESYLFVQQKLLDFYDFYDDGMEELKKEIVKILCSHPSKELVMVYRHYYSNELDEDE
;
A
#
# COMPACT_ATOMS: atom_id res chain seq x y z
N MET A 1 -48.54 23.91 -23.67
CA MET A 1 -49.34 23.06 -22.76
C MET A 1 -49.22 23.62 -21.35
N THR A 2 -50.22 23.40 -20.49
CA THR A 2 -50.13 23.67 -19.05
C THR A 2 -49.08 22.74 -18.42
N PRO A 3 -48.21 23.20 -17.50
CA PRO A 3 -47.18 22.33 -16.89
C PRO A 3 -47.81 21.19 -16.08
N ILE A 4 -47.27 19.97 -16.19
CA ILE A 4 -47.79 18.81 -15.47
C ILE A 4 -47.57 18.96 -13.97
N THR A 5 -48.65 18.95 -13.20
CA THR A 5 -48.61 18.88 -11.74
C THR A 5 -48.85 17.43 -11.28
N LEU A 6 -48.04 16.94 -10.34
CA LEU A 6 -48.20 15.59 -9.80
C LEU A 6 -49.12 15.57 -8.57
N GLU A 7 -50.06 14.63 -8.54
CA GLU A 7 -50.96 14.38 -7.41
C GLU A 7 -50.29 13.53 -6.32
N GLY A 8 -50.72 13.71 -5.06
CA GLY A 8 -50.30 12.91 -3.91
C GLY A 8 -49.42 13.64 -2.89
N ASN A 9 -49.41 13.09 -1.67
CA ASN A 9 -48.73 13.66 -0.49
C ASN A 9 -47.37 13.00 -0.20
N THR A 10 -47.01 11.95 -0.91
CA THR A 10 -45.72 11.26 -0.74
C THR A 10 -45.00 11.07 -2.07
N LEU A 11 -43.68 10.89 -2.01
CA LEU A 11 -42.85 10.57 -3.18
C LEU A 11 -43.33 9.28 -3.89
N GLY A 12 -43.90 8.33 -3.14
CA GLY A 12 -44.49 7.10 -3.68
C GLY A 12 -45.74 7.39 -4.51
N GLN A 13 -46.71 8.12 -3.93
CA GLN A 13 -47.95 8.52 -4.60
C GLN A 13 -47.67 9.37 -5.84
N ARG A 14 -46.81 10.40 -5.74
CA ARG A 14 -46.42 11.23 -6.89
C ARG A 14 -45.73 10.43 -8.00
N HIS A 15 -44.99 9.38 -7.64
CA HIS A 15 -44.39 8.50 -8.65
C HIS A 15 -45.41 7.56 -9.30
N GLN A 16 -46.40 7.07 -8.55
CA GLN A 16 -47.55 6.34 -9.10
C GLN A 16 -48.34 7.23 -10.07
N HIS A 17 -48.63 8.47 -9.69
CA HIS A 17 -49.29 9.45 -10.55
C HIS A 17 -48.51 9.70 -11.85
N TYR A 18 -47.20 9.95 -11.77
CA TYR A 18 -46.34 10.08 -12.94
C TYR A 18 -46.40 8.84 -13.86
N ASN A 19 -46.44 7.63 -13.29
CA ASN A 19 -46.52 6.40 -14.08
C ASN A 19 -47.91 6.21 -14.74
N ARG A 20 -48.99 6.72 -14.13
CA ARG A 20 -50.32 6.80 -14.75
C ARG A 20 -50.29 7.72 -15.98
N LEU A 21 -49.84 8.96 -15.80
CA LEU A 21 -49.70 9.95 -16.89
C LEU A 21 -48.83 9.43 -18.05
N LEU A 22 -47.76 8.69 -17.74
CA LEU A 22 -46.92 8.06 -18.77
C LEU A 22 -47.66 6.95 -19.54
N LYS A 23 -48.59 6.22 -18.91
CA LYS A 23 -49.39 5.20 -19.61
C LYS A 23 -50.43 5.87 -20.52
N GLU A 24 -51.14 6.87 -20.00
CA GLU A 24 -52.13 7.65 -20.75
C GLU A 24 -51.50 8.31 -21.99
N ALA A 25 -50.38 9.02 -21.82
CA ALA A 25 -49.67 9.67 -22.93
C ALA A 25 -49.02 8.69 -23.94
N LEU A 26 -48.85 7.40 -23.59
CA LEU A 26 -48.44 6.36 -24.54
C LEU A 26 -49.63 5.81 -25.34
N GLU A 27 -50.81 5.73 -24.73
CA GLU A 27 -52.06 5.33 -25.38
C GLU A 27 -52.56 6.40 -26.36
N GLU A 28 -52.37 7.69 -26.02
CA GLU A 28 -52.71 8.85 -26.87
C GLU A 28 -51.67 9.16 -27.98
N GLY A 29 -50.56 8.41 -28.06
CA GLY A 29 -49.52 8.63 -29.08
C GLY A 29 -48.71 9.93 -28.90
N GLY A 30 -48.45 10.32 -27.65
CA GLY A 30 -48.03 11.65 -27.19
C GLY A 30 -46.88 12.37 -27.91
N THR A 31 -46.84 13.69 -27.73
CA THR A 31 -46.06 14.62 -28.56
C THR A 31 -44.55 14.42 -28.51
N ARG A 32 -43.89 14.70 -29.64
CA ARG A 32 -42.45 14.52 -29.87
C ARG A 32 -41.65 15.82 -29.79
N ASP A 33 -42.18 16.82 -29.09
CA ASP A 33 -41.54 18.13 -28.97
C ASP A 33 -40.16 17.99 -28.32
N LYS A 34 -39.20 18.78 -28.79
CA LYS A 34 -37.85 18.80 -28.21
C LYS A 34 -37.91 19.17 -26.73
N ILE A 35 -36.87 18.76 -25.98
CA ILE A 35 -36.63 19.24 -24.62
C ILE A 35 -36.55 20.77 -24.65
N SER A 36 -37.38 21.41 -23.82
CA SER A 36 -37.35 22.84 -23.54
C SER A 36 -36.85 23.03 -22.12
N HIS A 37 -35.98 24.03 -21.90
CA HIS A 37 -35.45 24.35 -20.58
C HIS A 37 -36.35 25.31 -19.79
N ASP A 38 -37.41 25.81 -20.41
CA ASP A 38 -38.49 26.57 -19.75
C ASP A 38 -39.64 25.65 -19.28
N ASP A 39 -39.73 24.42 -19.82
CA ASP A 39 -40.66 23.37 -19.36
C ASP A 39 -40.24 22.80 -18.00
N ASN A 40 -41.18 22.22 -17.24
CA ASN A 40 -40.85 21.66 -15.94
C ASN A 40 -40.06 20.33 -16.05
N ASP A 41 -39.45 19.89 -14.94
CA ASP A 41 -38.63 18.66 -14.93
C ASP A 41 -39.44 17.38 -15.21
N ILE A 42 -40.76 17.39 -14.97
CA ILE A 42 -41.68 16.27 -15.20
C ILE A 42 -42.13 16.20 -16.66
N ASP A 43 -42.45 17.32 -17.29
CA ASP A 43 -42.79 17.42 -18.71
C ASP A 43 -41.65 16.85 -19.57
N ASN A 44 -40.43 17.30 -19.29
CA ASN A 44 -39.22 16.78 -19.95
C ASN A 44 -38.95 15.30 -19.64
N PHE A 45 -39.26 14.82 -18.43
CA PHE A 45 -39.17 13.38 -18.12
C PHE A 45 -40.18 12.55 -18.91
N LEU A 46 -41.41 13.04 -19.07
CA LEU A 46 -42.46 12.38 -19.83
C LEU A 46 -42.03 12.25 -21.31
N LYS A 47 -41.61 13.36 -21.94
CA LYS A 47 -41.07 13.38 -23.31
C LYS A 47 -39.93 12.36 -23.52
N ILE A 48 -38.95 12.31 -22.60
CA ILE A 48 -37.82 11.37 -22.67
C ILE A 48 -38.29 9.92 -22.48
N ASP A 49 -39.21 9.66 -21.56
CA ASP A 49 -39.70 8.32 -21.29
C ASP A 49 -40.56 7.79 -22.46
N ILE A 50 -41.40 8.62 -23.08
CA ILE A 50 -42.20 8.30 -24.28
C ILE A 50 -41.28 7.98 -25.45
N ALA A 51 -40.34 8.89 -25.79
CA ALA A 51 -39.36 8.64 -26.86
C ALA A 51 -38.53 7.37 -26.61
N SER A 52 -38.18 7.10 -25.35
CA SER A 52 -37.47 5.88 -24.96
C SER A 52 -38.36 4.62 -25.00
N HIS A 53 -39.69 4.73 -24.87
CA HIS A 53 -40.61 3.60 -25.03
C HIS A 53 -40.77 3.27 -26.52
N ASN A 54 -41.06 4.30 -27.33
CA ASN A 54 -41.25 4.23 -28.78
C ASN A 54 -39.95 3.92 -29.56
N ARG A 55 -38.82 3.83 -28.85
CA ARG A 55 -37.46 3.60 -29.37
C ARG A 55 -37.03 4.62 -30.43
N ASP A 56 -37.39 5.89 -30.26
CA ASP A 56 -36.93 6.98 -31.11
C ASP A 56 -35.43 7.23 -30.88
N VAL A 57 -34.61 6.66 -31.78
CA VAL A 57 -33.15 6.76 -31.73
C VAL A 57 -32.70 8.21 -31.85
N ASN A 58 -33.27 8.97 -32.78
CA ASN A 58 -32.81 10.32 -33.10
C ASN A 58 -33.11 11.27 -31.93
N TYR A 59 -34.31 11.19 -31.36
CA TYR A 59 -34.67 11.95 -30.17
C TYR A 59 -33.72 11.63 -29.02
N ILE A 60 -33.49 10.34 -28.71
CA ILE A 60 -32.60 9.96 -27.61
C ILE A 60 -31.16 10.40 -27.85
N LEU A 61 -30.63 10.31 -29.07
CA LEU A 61 -29.29 10.81 -29.41
C LEU A 61 -29.16 12.33 -29.24
N GLU A 62 -30.19 13.11 -29.56
CA GLU A 62 -30.21 14.55 -29.27
C GLU A 62 -30.30 14.85 -27.77
N VAL A 63 -31.11 14.09 -27.02
CA VAL A 63 -31.15 14.22 -25.54
C VAL A 63 -29.80 13.90 -24.90
N LEU A 64 -28.99 12.98 -25.46
CA LEU A 64 -27.63 12.73 -24.97
C LEU A 64 -26.68 13.93 -25.15
N LYS A 65 -26.96 14.83 -26.11
CA LYS A 65 -26.19 16.06 -26.38
C LYS A 65 -26.67 17.27 -25.53
N CYS A 66 -27.79 17.14 -24.81
CA CYS A 66 -28.37 18.19 -23.98
C CYS A 66 -27.40 18.71 -22.89
N LYS A 67 -27.51 20.01 -22.55
CA LYS A 67 -26.71 20.70 -21.50
C LYS A 67 -27.21 20.46 -20.06
N ASP A 68 -28.21 19.60 -19.87
CA ASP A 68 -28.68 19.17 -18.53
C ASP A 68 -28.37 17.69 -18.24
N LEU A 69 -27.58 17.45 -17.20
CA LEU A 69 -27.14 16.12 -16.81
C LEU A 69 -28.26 15.25 -16.24
N LEU A 70 -29.37 15.83 -15.75
CA LEU A 70 -30.53 15.09 -15.27
C LEU A 70 -31.24 14.39 -16.43
N TYR A 71 -31.55 15.13 -17.50
CA TYR A 71 -32.22 14.63 -18.70
C TYR A 71 -31.35 13.58 -19.42
N VAL A 72 -30.06 13.86 -19.61
CA VAL A 72 -29.12 12.87 -20.16
C VAL A 72 -29.06 11.61 -19.28
N THR A 73 -29.08 11.74 -17.94
CA THR A 73 -29.10 10.58 -17.04
C THR A 73 -30.43 9.81 -17.10
N ARG A 74 -31.56 10.48 -17.37
CA ARG A 74 -32.88 9.83 -17.57
C ARG A 74 -32.85 8.98 -18.84
N ALA A 75 -32.46 9.58 -19.97
CA ALA A 75 -32.34 8.90 -21.26
C ALA A 75 -31.42 7.67 -21.16
N ILE A 76 -30.18 7.83 -20.66
CA ILE A 76 -29.23 6.72 -20.48
C ILE A 76 -29.82 5.55 -19.68
N LYS A 77 -30.61 5.83 -18.62
CA LYS A 77 -31.17 4.79 -17.75
C LYS A 77 -32.37 4.05 -18.36
N LYS A 78 -33.14 4.74 -19.21
CA LYS A 78 -34.39 4.25 -19.82
C LYS A 78 -34.11 3.54 -21.14
N SER A 79 -33.26 4.11 -21.99
CA SER A 79 -32.96 3.61 -23.34
C SER A 79 -31.90 2.50 -23.36
N ARG A 80 -32.03 1.50 -22.46
CA ARG A 80 -31.07 0.38 -22.35
C ARG A 80 -31.06 -0.50 -23.61
N TRP A 81 -32.18 -0.52 -24.34
CA TRP A 81 -32.34 -1.18 -25.63
C TRP A 81 -31.28 -0.70 -26.65
N LEU A 82 -30.87 0.57 -26.60
CA LEU A 82 -29.89 1.15 -27.54
C LEU A 82 -28.51 0.49 -27.40
N ILE A 83 -28.19 -0.03 -26.21
CA ILE A 83 -26.92 -0.70 -25.90
C ILE A 83 -27.03 -2.22 -26.12
N ARG A 84 -28.17 -2.80 -25.69
CA ARG A 84 -28.38 -4.25 -25.62
C ARG A 84 -28.86 -4.87 -26.93
N ASP A 85 -29.78 -4.23 -27.65
CA ASP A 85 -30.40 -4.83 -28.84
C ASP A 85 -29.42 -4.78 -30.02
N GLU A 86 -29.27 -5.90 -30.72
CA GLU A 86 -28.31 -6.04 -31.83
C GLU A 86 -28.62 -5.11 -33.00
N LYS A 87 -29.89 -4.81 -33.27
CA LYS A 87 -30.31 -3.86 -34.31
C LYS A 87 -29.73 -2.44 -34.15
N TYR A 88 -29.36 -2.03 -32.94
CA TYR A 88 -28.74 -0.72 -32.67
C TYR A 88 -27.22 -0.82 -32.42
N SER A 89 -26.61 -1.98 -32.66
CA SER A 89 -25.18 -2.23 -32.46
C SER A 89 -24.28 -1.25 -33.20
N HIS A 90 -24.69 -0.82 -34.41
CA HIS A 90 -23.98 0.13 -35.27
C HIS A 90 -23.87 1.54 -34.65
N ILE A 91 -24.86 1.98 -33.87
CA ILE A 91 -24.88 3.28 -33.17
C ILE A 91 -23.96 3.23 -31.95
N ILE A 92 -24.06 2.18 -31.13
CA ILE A 92 -23.22 2.01 -29.93
C ILE A 92 -21.93 1.25 -30.30
N THR A 93 -21.13 1.91 -31.15
CA THR A 93 -19.73 1.57 -31.46
C THR A 93 -18.80 2.70 -31.02
N PRO A 94 -17.51 2.41 -30.71
CA PRO A 94 -16.56 3.48 -30.40
C PRO A 94 -16.39 4.49 -31.53
N LYS A 95 -16.42 4.05 -32.80
CA LYS A 95 -16.26 4.89 -34.00
C LYS A 95 -17.42 5.88 -34.14
N TYR A 96 -18.67 5.39 -34.13
CA TYR A 96 -19.86 6.25 -34.24
C TYR A 96 -19.94 7.23 -33.06
N LEU A 97 -19.79 6.73 -31.83
CA LEU A 97 -19.86 7.58 -30.64
C LEU A 97 -18.75 8.64 -30.61
N HIS A 98 -17.53 8.33 -31.06
CA HIS A 98 -16.44 9.30 -31.12
C HIS A 98 -16.69 10.43 -32.13
N LYS A 99 -17.37 10.14 -33.26
CA LYS A 99 -17.63 11.12 -34.31
C LYS A 99 -18.91 11.93 -34.09
N GLU A 100 -20.04 11.27 -33.81
CA GLU A 100 -21.37 11.89 -33.90
C GLU A 100 -21.95 12.35 -32.54
N VAL A 101 -21.46 11.80 -31.42
CA VAL A 101 -22.11 11.95 -30.10
C VAL A 101 -21.16 12.57 -29.07
N PHE A 102 -20.03 11.93 -28.78
CA PHE A 102 -19.06 12.36 -27.78
C PHE A 102 -18.47 13.77 -27.94
N PRO A 103 -18.33 14.36 -29.15
CA PRO A 103 -17.86 15.74 -29.30
C PRO A 103 -18.83 16.76 -28.70
N HIS A 104 -20.14 16.48 -28.79
CA HIS A 104 -21.24 17.34 -28.34
C HIS A 104 -21.73 17.01 -26.92
N MET A 105 -21.51 15.80 -26.42
CA MET A 105 -21.84 15.45 -25.04
C MET A 105 -21.01 16.26 -24.02
N MET A 106 -21.67 16.69 -22.94
CA MET A 106 -20.97 17.13 -21.72
C MET A 106 -20.00 16.05 -21.20
N SER A 107 -18.84 16.46 -20.69
CA SER A 107 -17.80 15.53 -20.22
C SER A 107 -18.26 14.57 -19.11
N LYS A 108 -19.09 15.04 -18.15
CA LYS A 108 -19.74 14.18 -17.14
C LYS A 108 -20.77 13.23 -17.75
N ALA A 109 -21.49 13.66 -18.78
CA ALA A 109 -22.49 12.84 -19.47
C ALA A 109 -21.82 11.71 -20.26
N LYS A 110 -20.77 12.01 -21.04
CA LYS A 110 -19.90 11.01 -21.70
C LYS A 110 -19.36 9.97 -20.73
N SER A 111 -18.88 10.40 -19.55
CA SER A 111 -18.38 9.50 -18.51
C SER A 111 -19.47 8.59 -17.93
N LYS A 112 -20.68 9.13 -17.66
CA LYS A 112 -21.84 8.32 -17.24
C LYS A 112 -22.29 7.34 -18.33
N PHE A 113 -22.26 7.75 -19.60
CA PHE A 113 -22.71 6.90 -20.70
C PHE A 113 -21.74 5.75 -20.95
N LEU A 114 -20.42 6.00 -21.00
CA LEU A 114 -19.40 4.95 -21.05
C LEU A 114 -19.50 3.97 -19.86
N LEU A 115 -19.78 4.47 -18.65
CA LEU A 115 -20.04 3.62 -17.49
C LEU A 115 -21.29 2.74 -17.72
N HIS A 116 -22.37 3.28 -18.27
CA HIS A 116 -23.59 2.52 -18.53
C HIS A 116 -23.39 1.48 -19.63
N ILE A 117 -22.71 1.83 -20.73
CA ILE A 117 -22.31 0.89 -21.78
C ILE A 117 -21.51 -0.26 -21.18
N ARG A 118 -20.46 0.00 -20.39
CA ARG A 118 -19.67 -1.06 -19.74
C ARG A 118 -20.50 -1.94 -18.80
N LEU A 119 -21.49 -1.38 -18.12
CA LEU A 119 -22.34 -2.15 -17.20
C LEU A 119 -23.40 -2.99 -17.92
N GLN A 120 -23.83 -2.61 -19.13
CA GLN A 120 -24.93 -3.27 -19.86
C GLN A 120 -24.50 -4.10 -21.08
N LEU A 121 -23.42 -3.75 -21.75
CA LEU A 121 -22.90 -4.45 -22.93
C LEU A 121 -22.32 -5.81 -22.53
N ARG A 122 -22.67 -6.86 -23.28
CA ARG A 122 -22.20 -8.25 -23.05
C ARG A 122 -21.63 -8.93 -24.28
N ASP A 123 -21.81 -8.34 -25.46
CA ASP A 123 -21.09 -8.72 -26.68
C ASP A 123 -19.58 -8.52 -26.47
N GLU A 124 -18.83 -9.62 -26.44
CA GLU A 124 -17.39 -9.61 -26.16
C GLU A 124 -16.59 -8.89 -27.26
N LYS A 125 -16.99 -9.02 -28.54
CA LYS A 125 -16.31 -8.36 -29.67
C LYS A 125 -16.45 -6.84 -29.56
N ARG A 126 -17.66 -6.34 -29.30
CA ARG A 126 -17.93 -4.91 -29.10
C ARG A 126 -17.26 -4.40 -27.82
N VAL A 127 -17.22 -5.20 -26.74
CA VAL A 127 -16.44 -4.84 -25.54
C VAL A 127 -14.95 -4.69 -25.85
N ALA A 128 -14.35 -5.60 -26.64
CA ALA A 128 -12.94 -5.49 -27.04
C ALA A 128 -12.67 -4.24 -27.89
N GLN A 129 -13.61 -3.82 -28.74
CA GLN A 129 -13.53 -2.53 -29.45
C GLN A 129 -13.52 -1.35 -28.46
N PHE A 130 -14.39 -1.34 -27.45
CA PHE A 130 -14.37 -0.31 -26.39
C PHE A 130 -13.09 -0.37 -25.54
N TYR A 131 -12.53 -1.55 -25.27
CA TYR A 131 -11.23 -1.70 -24.64
C TYR A 131 -10.13 -1.02 -25.47
N ASN A 132 -10.01 -1.34 -26.76
CA ASN A 132 -9.01 -0.77 -27.65
C ASN A 132 -9.14 0.75 -27.78
N TYR A 133 -10.38 1.25 -27.90
CA TYR A 133 -10.66 2.69 -27.87
C TYR A 133 -10.27 3.35 -26.53
N CYS A 134 -10.49 2.69 -25.39
CA CYS A 134 -10.07 3.21 -24.08
C CYS A 134 -8.60 2.94 -23.74
N LYS A 135 -7.90 2.05 -24.46
CA LYS A 135 -6.44 1.84 -24.40
C LYS A 135 -5.71 2.95 -25.15
N GLN A 136 -6.38 3.53 -26.15
CA GLN A 136 -6.15 4.93 -26.47
C GLN A 136 -6.65 5.84 -25.33
N PHE A 137 -6.05 7.02 -25.14
CA PHE A 137 -6.29 7.90 -23.99
C PHE A 137 -5.76 7.35 -22.64
N ASP A 138 -6.32 6.28 -22.04
CA ASP A 138 -5.94 5.82 -20.68
C ASP A 138 -6.08 4.31 -20.45
N VAL A 139 -4.94 3.61 -20.38
CA VAL A 139 -4.87 2.17 -20.08
C VAL A 139 -5.61 1.81 -18.79
N LYS A 140 -5.57 2.63 -17.71
CA LYS A 140 -6.28 2.33 -16.45
C LYS A 140 -7.81 2.39 -16.61
N LEU A 141 -8.33 3.12 -17.61
CA LEU A 141 -9.74 3.05 -18.00
C LEU A 141 -10.02 1.81 -18.86
N ALA A 142 -9.13 1.47 -19.80
CA ALA A 142 -9.21 0.25 -20.62
C ALA A 142 -9.34 -1.02 -19.78
N LEU A 143 -8.45 -1.21 -18.79
CA LEU A 143 -8.42 -2.41 -17.94
C LEU A 143 -9.76 -2.75 -17.26
N LYS A 144 -10.63 -1.75 -17.04
CA LYS A 144 -11.96 -1.94 -16.45
C LYS A 144 -12.92 -2.73 -17.37
N TRP A 145 -12.61 -2.88 -18.65
CA TRP A 145 -13.38 -3.63 -19.65
C TRP A 145 -12.95 -5.09 -19.80
N LEU A 146 -11.72 -5.47 -19.38
CA LEU A 146 -11.17 -6.82 -19.57
C LEU A 146 -12.06 -7.94 -19.01
N GLN A 147 -12.76 -7.67 -17.90
CA GLN A 147 -13.71 -8.60 -17.27
C GLN A 147 -14.88 -9.04 -18.18
N TYR A 148 -15.10 -8.38 -19.33
CA TYR A 148 -16.14 -8.69 -20.31
C TYR A 148 -15.60 -8.84 -21.76
N CYS A 149 -14.28 -8.82 -21.97
CA CYS A 149 -13.65 -9.09 -23.28
C CYS A 149 -13.64 -10.61 -23.58
N PRO A 150 -13.27 -11.09 -24.78
CA PRO A 150 -13.02 -12.51 -25.01
C PRO A 150 -11.89 -13.03 -24.12
N LEU A 151 -11.96 -14.29 -23.67
CA LEU A 151 -11.00 -14.83 -22.68
C LEU A 151 -9.55 -14.77 -23.21
N GLY A 152 -9.28 -15.30 -24.41
CA GLY A 152 -7.95 -15.26 -25.01
C GLY A 152 -7.43 -13.84 -25.25
N PHE A 153 -8.30 -12.91 -25.66
CA PHE A 153 -7.94 -11.48 -25.78
C PHE A 153 -7.55 -10.88 -24.43
N ALA A 154 -8.33 -11.16 -23.38
CA ALA A 154 -8.05 -10.65 -22.04
C ALA A 154 -6.78 -11.25 -21.43
N LEU A 155 -6.49 -12.54 -21.68
CA LEU A 155 -5.25 -13.19 -21.26
C LEU A 155 -4.04 -12.57 -21.96
N ASN A 156 -4.11 -12.38 -23.28
CA ASN A 156 -3.06 -11.71 -24.05
C ASN A 156 -2.80 -10.28 -23.53
N GLU A 157 -3.85 -9.50 -23.24
CA GLU A 157 -3.68 -8.15 -22.69
C GLU A 157 -3.12 -8.11 -21.25
N VAL A 158 -3.35 -9.17 -20.45
CA VAL A 158 -2.73 -9.32 -19.13
C VAL A 158 -1.27 -9.77 -19.24
N HIS A 159 -0.93 -10.64 -20.19
CA HIS A 159 0.44 -11.05 -20.49
C HIS A 159 1.29 -9.89 -21.04
N ASN A 160 0.73 -9.03 -21.88
CA ASN A 160 1.43 -7.86 -22.42
C ASN A 160 1.58 -6.68 -21.44
N HIS A 161 0.71 -6.54 -20.42
CA HIS A 161 0.71 -5.41 -19.48
C HIS A 161 0.42 -5.81 -18.01
N PRO A 162 1.07 -6.86 -17.47
CA PRO A 162 0.77 -7.41 -16.15
C PRO A 162 1.00 -6.40 -15.02
N GLU A 163 1.99 -5.52 -15.17
CA GLU A 163 2.36 -4.47 -14.21
C GLU A 163 1.32 -3.36 -14.06
N LYS A 164 0.39 -3.27 -15.02
CA LYS A 164 -0.68 -2.27 -15.00
C LYS A 164 -1.95 -2.79 -14.32
N ILE A 165 -2.06 -4.10 -14.06
CA ILE A 165 -3.28 -4.75 -13.54
C ILE A 165 -3.43 -4.51 -12.03
N PRO A 166 -4.44 -3.76 -11.56
CA PRO A 166 -4.68 -3.59 -10.13
C PRO A 166 -5.26 -4.87 -9.52
N ALA A 167 -4.90 -5.18 -8.27
CA ALA A 167 -5.38 -6.38 -7.55
C ALA A 167 -6.92 -6.53 -7.55
N SER A 168 -7.67 -5.42 -7.50
CA SER A 168 -9.14 -5.40 -7.55
C SER A 168 -9.73 -5.75 -8.93
N THR A 169 -8.96 -5.56 -10.01
CA THR A 169 -9.32 -6.00 -11.38
C THR A 169 -8.95 -7.46 -11.54
N LEU A 170 -7.73 -7.84 -11.14
CA LEU A 170 -7.24 -9.20 -11.18
C LEU A 170 -8.14 -10.17 -10.42
N LYS A 171 -8.59 -9.80 -9.21
CA LYS A 171 -9.60 -10.55 -8.43
C LYS A 171 -10.87 -10.88 -9.22
N ARG A 172 -11.28 -10.04 -10.19
CA ARG A 172 -12.45 -10.28 -11.05
C ARG A 172 -12.10 -11.13 -12.26
N LEU A 173 -10.90 -10.98 -12.82
CA LEU A 173 -10.39 -11.84 -13.89
C LEU A 173 -10.20 -13.29 -13.38
N CYS A 174 -9.62 -13.46 -12.19
CA CYS A 174 -9.49 -14.75 -11.50
C CYS A 174 -10.83 -15.40 -11.14
N ARG A 175 -11.94 -14.64 -11.03
CA ARG A 175 -13.28 -15.23 -10.88
C ARG A 175 -13.81 -15.86 -12.17
N ARG A 176 -13.20 -15.54 -13.32
CA ARG A 176 -13.56 -16.05 -14.64
C ARG A 176 -12.66 -17.21 -15.07
N SER A 177 -11.34 -17.08 -14.95
CA SER A 177 -10.41 -18.19 -15.13
C SER A 177 -9.23 -18.13 -14.17
N PHE A 178 -8.68 -19.29 -13.81
CA PHE A 178 -7.44 -19.40 -13.04
C PHE A 178 -6.22 -18.93 -13.85
N ASP A 179 -6.26 -19.05 -15.18
CA ASP A 179 -5.14 -18.74 -16.09
C ASP A 179 -4.55 -17.35 -15.91
N PHE A 180 -5.36 -16.36 -15.52
CA PHE A 180 -4.90 -15.00 -15.21
C PHE A 180 -3.89 -14.95 -14.04
N LEU A 181 -3.96 -15.90 -13.10
CA LEU A 181 -2.99 -16.06 -12.04
C LEU A 181 -1.72 -16.74 -12.55
N ASN A 182 -1.85 -17.75 -13.41
CA ASN A 182 -0.73 -18.44 -14.04
C ASN A 182 0.11 -17.50 -14.91
N VAL A 183 -0.52 -16.68 -15.76
CA VAL A 183 0.17 -15.65 -16.55
C VAL A 183 1.00 -14.73 -15.64
N ILE A 184 0.44 -14.25 -14.53
CA ILE A 184 1.15 -13.32 -13.63
C ILE A 184 2.28 -14.01 -12.82
N LYS A 185 2.18 -15.33 -12.61
CA LYS A 185 3.31 -16.14 -12.10
C LYS A 185 4.40 -16.28 -13.16
N LEU A 186 4.07 -16.69 -14.39
CA LEU A 186 5.02 -16.93 -15.49
C LEU A 186 5.84 -15.67 -15.81
N GLU A 187 5.18 -14.51 -15.85
CA GLU A 187 5.83 -13.22 -16.12
C GLU A 187 6.68 -12.68 -14.94
N GLY A 188 6.77 -13.39 -13.81
CA GLY A 188 7.64 -13.03 -12.67
C GLY A 188 7.24 -11.76 -11.90
N PHE A 189 6.09 -11.15 -12.18
CA PHE A 189 5.70 -9.83 -11.62
C PHE A 189 5.43 -9.84 -10.11
N MET A 190 5.16 -11.01 -9.55
CA MET A 190 5.04 -11.25 -8.11
C MET A 190 6.30 -10.83 -7.33
N ASN A 191 7.49 -10.81 -7.97
CA ASN A 191 8.76 -10.38 -7.38
C ASN A 191 8.99 -8.86 -7.37
N ARG A 192 8.15 -8.05 -8.06
CA ARG A 192 8.32 -6.59 -8.13
C ARG A 192 7.64 -5.86 -6.96
N ASN A 193 8.29 -4.84 -6.41
CA ASN A 193 7.93 -4.19 -5.13
C ASN A 193 6.45 -3.77 -4.97
N ASN A 194 5.75 -3.43 -6.05
CA ASN A 194 4.35 -2.98 -6.01
C ASN A 194 3.32 -4.11 -5.75
N TYR A 195 3.68 -5.39 -5.93
CA TYR A 195 2.78 -6.54 -5.72
C TYR A 195 3.01 -7.27 -4.37
N LYS A 196 4.09 -6.96 -3.66
CA LYS A 196 4.65 -7.76 -2.55
C LYS A 196 3.79 -7.91 -1.28
N LYS A 197 2.70 -7.15 -1.10
CA LYS A 197 1.88 -7.22 0.12
C LYS A 197 0.38 -7.24 -0.18
N GLY A 198 -0.19 -8.45 -0.23
CA GLY A 198 -1.64 -8.68 -0.15
C GLY A 198 -2.32 -9.20 -1.42
N PHE A 199 -1.62 -9.43 -2.52
CA PHE A 199 -2.27 -9.95 -3.74
C PHE A 199 -2.85 -11.36 -3.55
N LEU A 200 -2.04 -12.33 -3.08
CA LEU A 200 -2.51 -13.71 -2.81
C LEU A 200 -3.72 -13.75 -1.86
N LYS A 201 -3.78 -12.82 -0.90
CA LYS A 201 -4.92 -12.65 0.02
C LYS A 201 -6.22 -12.27 -0.71
N GLU A 202 -6.17 -11.47 -1.78
CA GLU A 202 -7.35 -11.08 -2.57
C GLU A 202 -7.86 -12.21 -3.47
N VAL A 203 -6.97 -13.10 -3.94
CA VAL A 203 -7.32 -14.28 -4.76
C VAL A 203 -7.49 -15.57 -3.96
N ARG A 204 -7.33 -15.54 -2.64
CA ARG A 204 -7.50 -16.69 -1.71
C ARG A 204 -8.85 -17.44 -1.83
N PHE A 205 -9.86 -16.86 -2.47
CA PHE A 205 -11.10 -17.58 -2.78
C PHE A 205 -10.88 -18.74 -3.78
N LEU A 206 -9.83 -18.69 -4.60
CA LEU A 206 -9.43 -19.75 -5.53
C LEU A 206 -9.03 -21.05 -4.81
N LEU A 207 -8.52 -20.97 -3.57
CA LEU A 207 -8.15 -22.12 -2.75
C LEU A 207 -9.29 -23.16 -2.63
N ARG A 208 -10.55 -22.74 -2.74
CA ARG A 208 -11.72 -23.64 -2.69
C ARG A 208 -12.00 -24.39 -4.00
N LYS A 209 -11.40 -23.98 -5.12
CA LYS A 209 -11.65 -24.53 -6.47
C LYS A 209 -10.39 -25.13 -7.11
N TYR A 210 -9.23 -24.58 -6.77
CA TYR A 210 -7.91 -24.96 -7.28
C TYR A 210 -6.92 -24.99 -6.10
N PRO A 211 -7.07 -25.95 -5.17
CA PRO A 211 -6.32 -25.94 -3.90
C PRO A 211 -4.82 -26.15 -4.13
N GLU A 212 -4.44 -27.14 -4.94
CA GLU A 212 -3.04 -27.51 -5.17
C GLU A 212 -2.31 -26.48 -6.02
N GLU A 213 -2.94 -25.98 -7.09
CA GLU A 213 -2.35 -24.97 -7.96
C GLU A 213 -2.18 -23.65 -7.21
N TYR A 214 -3.15 -23.28 -6.37
CA TYR A 214 -3.01 -22.13 -5.47
C TYR A 214 -1.88 -22.35 -4.45
N LEU A 215 -1.74 -23.53 -3.86
CA LEU A 215 -0.68 -23.83 -2.90
C LEU A 215 0.71 -23.81 -3.53
N ASN A 216 0.87 -24.41 -4.72
CA ASN A 216 2.11 -24.33 -5.50
C ASN A 216 2.50 -22.88 -5.78
N ILE A 217 1.54 -22.02 -6.16
CA ILE A 217 1.79 -20.58 -6.33
C ILE A 217 2.10 -19.89 -4.99
N THR A 218 1.55 -20.33 -3.84
CA THR A 218 1.97 -19.75 -2.55
C THR A 218 3.35 -20.21 -2.10
N TYR A 219 3.80 -21.40 -2.51
CA TYR A 219 5.11 -21.96 -2.21
C TYR A 219 6.22 -21.14 -2.91
N ASP A 220 6.08 -20.92 -4.22
CA ASP A 220 7.04 -20.14 -5.04
C ASP A 220 7.27 -18.70 -4.53
N TYR A 221 6.36 -18.18 -3.71
CA TYR A 221 6.35 -16.79 -3.21
C TYR A 221 6.18 -16.72 -1.67
N TYR A 222 6.69 -17.72 -0.94
CA TYR A 222 6.45 -17.91 0.50
C TYR A 222 6.76 -16.68 1.38
N TYR A 223 7.86 -15.96 1.11
CA TYR A 223 8.25 -14.72 1.80
C TYR A 223 7.16 -13.64 1.82
N TYR A 224 6.25 -13.62 0.85
CA TYR A 224 5.24 -12.58 0.66
C TYR A 224 3.81 -13.04 1.01
N ASN A 225 3.63 -14.30 1.42
CA ASN A 225 2.33 -14.82 1.83
C ASN A 225 1.99 -14.46 3.28
N SER A 226 0.69 -14.32 3.56
CA SER A 226 0.14 -14.03 4.89
C SER A 226 -0.47 -15.28 5.49
N PRO A 227 -0.40 -15.48 6.82
CA PRO A 227 -0.87 -16.71 7.45
C PRO A 227 -2.27 -17.18 7.04
N PHE A 228 -2.44 -18.50 7.00
CA PHE A 228 -3.72 -19.13 6.76
C PHE A 228 -4.61 -18.98 7.99
N ARG A 229 -5.77 -18.33 7.85
CA ARG A 229 -6.78 -18.33 8.93
C ARG A 229 -7.21 -19.77 9.20
N LYS A 230 -7.45 -20.14 10.46
CA LYS A 230 -7.90 -21.48 10.91
C LYS A 230 -8.88 -22.19 9.96
N LYS A 231 -9.92 -21.50 9.47
CA LYS A 231 -10.91 -22.05 8.52
C LYS A 231 -10.38 -22.45 7.12
N HIS A 232 -9.30 -21.82 6.65
CA HIS A 232 -8.66 -22.18 5.37
C HIS A 232 -7.65 -23.33 5.57
N LEU A 233 -6.89 -23.30 6.66
CA LEU A 233 -5.98 -24.40 6.99
C LEU A 233 -6.75 -25.70 7.24
N ALA A 234 -7.87 -25.64 7.96
CA ALA A 234 -8.79 -26.76 8.15
C ALA A 234 -9.47 -27.26 6.86
N PHE A 235 -9.43 -26.48 5.76
CA PHE A 235 -9.84 -26.93 4.44
C PHE A 235 -8.67 -27.60 3.71
N ILE A 236 -7.49 -26.97 3.71
CA ILE A 236 -6.26 -27.53 3.13
C ILE A 236 -5.95 -28.92 3.71
N MET A 237 -5.93 -29.06 5.04
CA MET A 237 -5.65 -30.35 5.70
C MET A 237 -6.69 -31.44 5.40
N LYS A 238 -7.90 -31.08 4.92
CA LYS A 238 -8.93 -32.04 4.50
C LYS A 238 -8.86 -32.45 3.03
N THR A 239 -8.18 -31.67 2.19
CA THR A 239 -8.25 -31.81 0.73
C THR A 239 -6.88 -32.12 0.11
N CYS A 240 -5.81 -31.56 0.66
CA CYS A 240 -4.43 -31.73 0.17
C CYS A 240 -3.41 -31.58 1.33
N PRO A 241 -3.48 -32.40 2.40
CA PRO A 241 -2.62 -32.24 3.58
C PRO A 241 -1.12 -32.33 3.24
N GLN A 242 -0.72 -33.25 2.33
CA GLN A 242 0.68 -33.48 2.00
C GLN A 242 1.40 -32.25 1.43
N GLN A 243 0.70 -31.39 0.67
CA GLN A 243 1.27 -30.12 0.18
C GLN A 243 1.74 -29.17 1.30
N ILE A 244 1.22 -29.31 2.53
CA ILE A 244 1.69 -28.57 3.71
C ILE A 244 2.70 -29.38 4.52
N LEU A 245 2.52 -30.70 4.63
CA LEU A 245 3.40 -31.56 5.45
C LEU A 245 4.78 -31.75 4.81
N ASP A 246 4.85 -32.08 3.52
CA ASP A 246 6.13 -32.27 2.80
C ASP A 246 6.93 -30.97 2.74
N LYS A 247 6.25 -29.84 2.53
CA LYS A 247 6.82 -28.50 2.38
C LYS A 247 6.74 -27.67 3.68
N PHE A 248 6.63 -28.33 4.84
CA PHE A 248 6.34 -27.67 6.12
C PHE A 248 7.31 -26.53 6.46
N ASP A 249 8.57 -26.66 6.10
CA ASP A 249 9.64 -25.69 6.41
C ASP A 249 9.47 -24.35 5.67
N HIS A 250 8.61 -24.32 4.64
CA HIS A 250 8.20 -23.10 3.94
C HIS A 250 6.87 -22.53 4.45
N TYR A 251 6.15 -23.28 5.28
CA TYR A 251 4.81 -22.95 5.77
C TYR A 251 4.71 -22.79 7.30
N TYR A 252 5.72 -23.18 8.08
CA TYR A 252 5.68 -23.22 9.56
C TYR A 252 5.21 -21.89 10.18
N ASP A 253 5.70 -20.74 9.69
CA ASP A 253 5.30 -19.41 10.15
C ASP A 253 3.93 -18.92 9.61
N LYS A 254 3.31 -19.67 8.68
CA LYS A 254 2.01 -19.37 8.05
C LYS A 254 0.86 -20.23 8.57
N VAL A 255 1.12 -21.30 9.31
CA VAL A 255 0.11 -22.27 9.77
C VAL A 255 -0.22 -22.12 11.26
N ASP A 256 -1.39 -22.61 11.67
CA ASP A 256 -1.77 -22.72 13.08
C ASP A 256 -1.57 -24.18 13.51
N TYR A 257 -0.54 -24.44 14.32
CA TYR A 257 -0.18 -25.79 14.78
C TYR A 257 -1.36 -26.52 15.44
N THR A 258 -2.23 -25.80 16.17
CA THR A 258 -3.43 -26.39 16.81
C THR A 258 -4.42 -26.93 15.78
N VAL A 259 -4.51 -26.30 14.61
CA VAL A 259 -5.37 -26.77 13.51
C VAL A 259 -4.68 -27.89 12.74
N LEU A 260 -3.38 -27.79 12.49
CA LEU A 260 -2.63 -28.82 11.77
C LEU A 260 -2.70 -30.17 12.50
N VAL A 261 -2.32 -30.17 13.79
CA VAL A 261 -2.37 -31.34 14.69
C VAL A 261 -3.78 -31.93 14.84
N LYS A 262 -4.84 -31.13 14.68
CA LYS A 262 -6.23 -31.63 14.72
C LYS A 262 -6.60 -32.52 13.50
N TYR A 263 -5.85 -32.42 12.42
CA TYR A 263 -6.09 -33.17 11.16
C TYR A 263 -4.97 -34.17 10.85
N MET A 264 -4.18 -34.54 11.85
CA MET A 264 -3.19 -35.61 11.76
C MET A 264 -3.52 -36.68 12.79
N ASP A 265 -3.38 -37.95 12.40
CA ASP A 265 -3.52 -39.08 13.30
C ASP A 265 -2.23 -39.29 14.14
N LYS A 266 -2.31 -40.05 15.23
CA LYS A 266 -1.21 -40.17 16.21
C LYS A 266 0.10 -40.65 15.58
N GLU A 267 0.02 -41.71 14.77
CA GLU A 267 1.16 -42.31 14.07
C GLU A 267 1.81 -41.29 13.12
N LEU A 268 0.99 -40.62 12.28
CA LEU A 268 1.45 -39.57 11.39
C LEU A 268 2.10 -38.38 12.14
N ILE A 269 1.68 -38.08 13.37
CA ILE A 269 2.34 -37.06 14.21
C ILE A 269 3.72 -37.53 14.66
N LYS A 270 3.87 -38.79 15.08
CA LYS A 270 5.17 -39.38 15.45
C LYS A 270 6.13 -39.34 14.27
N ASP A 271 5.72 -39.91 13.14
CA ASP A 271 6.54 -40.00 11.92
C ASP A 271 6.90 -38.61 11.39
N PHE A 272 5.97 -37.66 11.41
CA PHE A 272 6.23 -36.27 11.00
C PHE A 272 7.28 -35.59 11.89
N LEU A 273 7.24 -35.79 13.20
CA LEU A 273 8.24 -35.23 14.11
C LEU A 273 9.60 -35.91 13.89
N LEU A 274 9.66 -37.25 13.82
CA LEU A 274 10.89 -38.01 13.60
C LEU A 274 11.56 -37.67 12.26
N LYS A 275 10.80 -37.62 11.17
CA LYS A 275 11.29 -37.17 9.84
C LYS A 275 11.77 -35.72 9.85
N LYS A 276 11.25 -34.88 10.74
CA LYS A 276 11.71 -33.49 10.93
C LYS A 276 12.94 -33.38 11.83
N SER A 277 13.30 -34.43 12.57
CA SER A 277 14.58 -34.52 13.28
C SER A 277 15.77 -35.05 12.47
N GLU A 278 15.54 -35.52 11.24
CA GLU A 278 16.61 -35.99 10.34
C GLU A 278 17.21 -34.88 9.46
N GLY A 279 16.65 -33.66 9.50
CA GLY A 279 17.06 -32.53 8.65
C GLY A 279 17.92 -31.48 9.35
N ASN A 280 18.70 -30.71 8.58
CA ASN A 280 19.60 -29.68 9.13
C ASN A 280 18.81 -28.60 9.90
N PHE A 281 18.98 -28.62 11.23
CA PHE A 281 17.97 -28.16 12.21
C PHE A 281 17.91 -26.64 12.45
N SER A 282 18.87 -25.87 11.95
CA SER A 282 19.07 -24.46 12.31
C SER A 282 17.91 -23.51 11.93
N ALA A 283 17.06 -23.89 10.96
CA ALA A 283 15.94 -23.08 10.50
C ALA A 283 14.74 -23.03 11.49
N LEU A 284 14.57 -24.04 12.34
CA LEU A 284 13.43 -24.19 13.26
C LEU A 284 13.65 -23.47 14.60
N ARG A 285 13.93 -22.15 14.55
CA ARG A 285 14.20 -21.26 15.72
C ARG A 285 13.11 -21.21 16.82
N ASP A 286 12.07 -22.04 16.71
CA ASP A 286 10.87 -22.14 17.54
C ASP A 286 10.52 -23.59 17.96
N HIS A 287 11.48 -24.53 17.98
CA HIS A 287 11.31 -25.96 18.35
C HIS A 287 10.28 -26.22 19.48
N HIS A 288 10.44 -25.53 20.61
CA HIS A 288 9.55 -25.63 21.78
C HIS A 288 8.07 -25.41 21.43
N LYS A 289 7.75 -24.43 20.55
CA LYS A 289 6.37 -24.14 20.13
C LYS A 289 5.75 -25.24 19.26
N LEU A 290 6.56 -25.98 18.51
CA LEU A 290 6.12 -27.14 17.74
C LEU A 290 5.82 -28.29 18.71
N LEU A 291 6.82 -28.70 19.49
CA LEU A 291 6.74 -29.85 20.39
C LEU A 291 5.59 -29.74 21.41
N VAL A 292 5.42 -28.57 22.04
CA VAL A 292 4.32 -28.28 23.00
C VAL A 292 2.91 -28.37 22.36
N LYS A 293 2.79 -28.38 21.03
CA LYS A 293 1.49 -28.54 20.34
C LYS A 293 1.25 -29.95 19.80
N PHE A 294 2.31 -30.66 19.40
CA PHE A 294 2.20 -31.98 18.77
C PHE A 294 2.33 -33.11 19.82
N LEU A 295 3.34 -33.07 20.69
CA LEU A 295 3.60 -34.14 21.67
C LEU A 295 2.39 -34.46 22.57
N PRO A 296 1.57 -33.48 23.05
CA PRO A 296 0.39 -33.78 23.86
C PRO A 296 -0.71 -34.62 23.17
N LYS A 297 -0.55 -35.00 21.88
CA LYS A 297 -1.50 -35.85 21.13
C LYS A 297 -1.07 -37.28 20.89
N ILE A 298 0.23 -37.58 20.97
CA ILE A 298 0.75 -38.96 20.90
C ILE A 298 0.84 -39.57 22.31
N GLU A 299 1.10 -40.88 22.39
CA GLU A 299 1.11 -41.61 23.66
C GLU A 299 2.38 -41.32 24.46
N LEU A 300 2.36 -41.55 25.78
CA LEU A 300 3.47 -41.11 26.65
C LEU A 300 4.82 -41.71 26.22
N ASN A 301 4.83 -42.98 25.81
CA ASN A 301 6.03 -43.67 25.32
C ASN A 301 6.55 -43.04 24.02
N ASP A 302 5.67 -42.76 23.05
CA ASP A 302 6.06 -42.08 21.80
C ASP A 302 6.57 -40.67 22.04
N ARG A 303 6.03 -39.94 23.02
CA ARG A 303 6.55 -38.61 23.39
C ARG A 303 7.99 -38.69 23.87
N ILE A 304 8.29 -39.69 24.70
CA ILE A 304 9.62 -39.91 25.26
C ILE A 304 10.58 -40.34 24.14
N GLU A 305 10.14 -41.18 23.21
CA GLU A 305 10.93 -41.57 22.03
C GLU A 305 11.26 -40.37 21.13
N VAL A 306 10.27 -39.56 20.76
CA VAL A 306 10.48 -38.33 19.97
C VAL A 306 11.35 -37.33 20.74
N LEU A 307 11.14 -37.15 22.04
CA LEU A 307 12.00 -36.29 22.86
C LEU A 307 13.45 -36.81 22.94
N LYS A 308 13.69 -38.12 22.94
CA LYS A 308 15.06 -38.64 22.86
C LYS A 308 15.72 -38.24 21.54
N VAL A 309 15.07 -38.47 20.41
CA VAL A 309 15.63 -38.15 19.08
C VAL A 309 15.84 -36.64 18.88
N PHE A 310 14.97 -35.78 19.43
CA PHE A 310 15.15 -34.33 19.38
C PHE A 310 16.26 -33.78 20.30
N CYS A 311 16.79 -34.59 21.22
CA CYS A 311 17.66 -34.11 22.30
C CYS A 311 18.98 -34.89 22.47
N TYR A 312 19.15 -36.02 21.78
CA TYR A 312 20.34 -36.87 21.85
C TYR A 312 20.80 -37.30 20.45
N ASP A 313 22.05 -36.99 20.12
CA ASP A 313 22.78 -37.65 19.04
C ASP A 313 23.64 -38.76 19.67
N LYS A 314 23.41 -40.00 19.23
CA LYS A 314 24.17 -41.24 19.54
C LYS A 314 24.78 -41.39 20.95
N THR A 315 24.03 -42.01 21.86
CA THR A 315 24.55 -43.12 22.70
C THR A 315 23.39 -43.86 23.36
N SER A 316 23.48 -45.18 23.40
CA SER A 316 22.47 -46.05 24.00
C SER A 316 23.03 -46.72 25.25
N GLU A 317 22.45 -46.42 26.41
CA GLU A 317 22.01 -47.37 27.47
C GLU A 317 21.78 -46.65 28.81
N ILE A 318 21.01 -47.29 29.71
CA ILE A 318 20.75 -46.87 31.11
C ILE A 318 19.99 -45.54 31.30
N LEU A 319 18.66 -45.56 31.11
CA LEU A 319 17.74 -44.72 31.90
C LEU A 319 16.47 -45.50 32.22
N ASN A 320 16.22 -45.75 33.51
CA ASN A 320 15.04 -46.45 34.00
C ASN A 320 13.98 -45.44 34.49
N TRP A 321 13.00 -45.14 33.63
CA TRP A 321 12.11 -43.97 33.73
C TRP A 321 11.09 -43.99 34.87
N GLN A 322 11.07 -45.04 35.68
CA GLN A 322 10.31 -45.08 36.93
C GLN A 322 11.05 -44.36 38.08
N ASP A 323 12.35 -44.08 37.93
CA ASP A 323 13.14 -43.29 38.87
C ASP A 323 13.02 -41.77 38.58
N PRO A 324 12.56 -40.94 39.55
CA PRO A 324 12.60 -39.48 39.46
C PRO A 324 13.97 -38.90 39.07
N ASN A 325 15.07 -39.54 39.45
CA ASN A 325 16.42 -39.08 39.12
C ASN A 325 16.70 -39.17 37.62
N GLY A 326 16.15 -40.16 36.91
CA GLY A 326 16.33 -40.32 35.47
C GLY A 326 15.64 -39.23 34.63
N LEU A 327 14.49 -38.73 35.10
CA LEU A 327 13.83 -37.57 34.50
C LEU A 327 14.61 -36.27 34.79
N ASN A 328 15.09 -36.08 36.01
CA ASN A 328 15.92 -34.92 36.35
C ASN A 328 17.23 -34.90 35.55
N TYR A 329 17.86 -36.05 35.33
CA TYR A 329 19.05 -36.20 34.49
C TYR A 329 18.77 -35.82 33.02
N LEU A 330 17.67 -36.31 32.42
CA LEU A 330 17.28 -35.87 31.07
C LEU A 330 17.10 -34.34 30.99
N PHE A 331 16.49 -33.73 32.02
CA PHE A 331 16.23 -32.30 32.04
C PHE A 331 17.47 -31.43 32.36
N SER A 332 18.52 -31.97 33.00
CA SER A 332 19.80 -31.28 33.18
C SER A 332 20.74 -31.44 31.98
N GLU A 333 20.72 -32.57 31.26
CA GLU A 333 21.43 -32.68 29.98
C GLU A 333 20.80 -31.76 28.91
N LEU A 334 19.49 -31.52 28.98
CA LEU A 334 18.79 -30.49 28.20
C LEU A 334 19.26 -29.05 28.47
N GLU A 335 19.92 -28.76 29.59
CA GLU A 335 20.60 -27.48 29.82
C GLU A 335 21.95 -27.39 29.10
N ARG A 336 22.65 -28.51 28.95
CA ARG A 336 24.00 -28.56 28.34
C ARG A 336 23.94 -28.48 26.82
N GLY A 337 22.95 -29.10 26.20
CA GLY A 337 22.77 -29.10 24.74
C GLY A 337 22.13 -27.84 24.14
N CYS A 338 21.72 -26.84 24.95
CA CYS A 338 20.94 -25.71 24.46
C CYS A 338 21.48 -24.36 24.99
N PRO A 339 21.87 -23.39 24.13
CA PRO A 339 22.53 -22.14 24.55
C PRO A 339 21.57 -21.10 25.18
N VAL A 340 20.47 -21.54 25.81
CA VAL A 340 19.41 -20.69 26.37
C VAL A 340 19.28 -20.92 27.87
N ASN A 341 20.04 -20.13 28.65
CA ASN A 341 19.80 -19.75 30.04
C ASN A 341 19.14 -20.83 30.95
N SER A 342 19.94 -21.49 31.79
CA SER A 342 19.57 -22.54 32.77
C SER A 342 18.33 -22.24 33.65
N SER A 343 17.97 -20.97 33.82
CA SER A 343 16.76 -20.54 34.55
C SER A 343 15.40 -20.97 33.95
N LEU A 344 15.34 -21.81 32.91
CA LEU A 344 14.11 -22.12 32.15
C LEU A 344 13.75 -23.62 31.99
N VAL A 345 14.47 -24.55 32.63
CA VAL A 345 14.27 -26.01 32.53
C VAL A 345 12.81 -26.43 32.69
N PHE A 346 12.08 -25.80 33.63
CA PHE A 346 10.68 -26.12 33.91
C PHE A 346 9.74 -26.01 32.68
N ARG A 347 10.13 -25.28 31.61
CA ARG A 347 9.31 -25.13 30.40
C ARG A 347 9.14 -26.42 29.60
N TRP A 348 9.99 -27.43 29.79
CA TRP A 348 9.86 -28.72 29.10
C TRP A 348 8.73 -29.60 29.65
N TYR A 349 8.34 -29.42 30.91
CA TYR A 349 7.17 -30.09 31.50
C TYR A 349 5.84 -29.73 30.80
N GLN A 350 5.81 -28.70 29.94
CA GLN A 350 4.66 -28.40 29.05
C GLN A 350 4.34 -29.53 28.07
N CYS A 351 5.27 -30.45 27.83
CA CYS A 351 5.07 -31.66 27.02
C CYS A 351 4.57 -32.87 27.84
N MET A 352 4.64 -32.80 29.17
CA MET A 352 4.35 -33.89 30.10
C MET A 352 2.90 -33.88 30.62
N PRO A 353 2.37 -35.03 31.09
CA PRO A 353 1.13 -35.11 31.86
C PRO A 353 1.11 -34.16 33.06
N PHE A 354 -0.07 -33.67 33.44
CA PHE A 354 -0.22 -32.70 34.53
C PHE A 354 0.23 -33.25 35.88
N ASP A 355 -0.06 -34.50 36.18
CA ASP A 355 0.33 -35.19 37.42
C ASP A 355 1.85 -35.25 37.60
N ILE A 356 2.59 -35.60 36.54
CA ILE A 356 4.06 -35.60 36.53
C ILE A 356 4.59 -34.15 36.64
N ALA A 357 4.08 -33.25 35.80
CA ALA A 357 4.51 -31.84 35.80
C ALA A 357 4.25 -31.15 37.14
N PHE A 358 3.10 -31.39 37.76
CA PHE A 358 2.73 -30.87 39.07
C PHE A 358 3.69 -31.38 40.14
N ARG A 359 3.87 -32.70 40.26
CA ARG A 359 4.72 -33.31 41.29
C ARG A 359 6.18 -32.83 41.25
N GLU A 360 6.76 -32.65 40.06
CA GLU A 360 8.16 -32.19 39.98
C GLU A 360 8.30 -30.67 40.08
N ILE A 361 7.37 -29.88 39.51
CA ILE A 361 7.44 -28.41 39.62
C ILE A 361 7.16 -27.94 41.06
N THR A 362 6.27 -28.58 41.82
CA THR A 362 6.05 -28.19 43.23
C THR A 362 7.31 -28.42 44.08
N LYS A 363 8.03 -29.53 43.90
CA LYS A 363 9.35 -29.75 44.55
C LYS A 363 10.36 -28.67 44.20
N ILE A 364 10.41 -28.23 42.93
CA ILE A 364 11.32 -27.15 42.49
C ILE A 364 10.94 -25.82 43.16
N ILE A 365 9.65 -25.53 43.31
CA ILE A 365 9.15 -24.33 44.01
C ILE A 365 9.47 -24.40 45.51
N GLU A 366 9.37 -25.58 46.11
CA GLU A 366 9.63 -25.83 47.55
C GLU A 366 11.12 -25.76 47.91
N ASN A 367 12.02 -26.24 47.03
CA ASN A 367 13.44 -26.38 47.36
C ASN A 367 14.28 -25.10 47.13
N ASP A 368 14.07 -24.33 46.05
CA ASP A 368 15.05 -23.29 45.66
C ASP A 368 14.50 -22.08 44.87
N GLY A 369 13.18 -21.82 44.92
CA GLY A 369 12.55 -20.80 44.07
C GLY A 369 12.60 -19.35 44.59
N PRO A 370 13.43 -18.43 44.05
CA PRO A 370 13.29 -16.99 44.29
C PRO A 370 11.93 -16.49 43.80
N HIS A 371 11.36 -15.47 44.46
CA HIS A 371 9.97 -15.04 44.24
C HIS A 371 9.61 -14.77 42.77
N ASP A 372 10.51 -14.17 41.98
CA ASP A 372 10.26 -13.87 40.57
C ASP A 372 10.25 -15.10 39.65
N GLY A 373 10.83 -16.23 40.06
CA GLY A 373 10.88 -17.48 39.29
C GLY A 373 9.60 -18.31 39.33
N ARG A 374 8.77 -18.14 40.37
CA ARG A 374 7.59 -18.98 40.64
C ARG A 374 6.44 -18.77 39.64
N ILE A 375 6.21 -17.53 39.21
CA ILE A 375 5.12 -17.19 38.27
C ILE A 375 5.26 -17.93 36.93
N PRO A 376 6.44 -17.97 36.27
CA PRO A 376 6.68 -18.81 35.09
C PRO A 376 6.44 -20.33 35.29
N MET A 377 6.78 -20.86 36.47
CA MET A 377 6.58 -22.28 36.82
C MET A 377 5.08 -22.60 36.95
N ILE A 378 4.33 -21.79 37.71
CA ILE A 378 2.87 -21.93 37.86
C ILE A 378 2.15 -21.72 36.52
N ASN A 379 2.61 -20.78 35.69
CA ASN A 379 2.11 -20.61 34.32
C ASN A 379 2.33 -21.86 33.44
N THR A 380 3.39 -22.64 33.69
CA THR A 380 3.62 -23.92 33.02
C THR A 380 2.63 -24.98 33.50
N LEU A 381 2.33 -25.06 34.79
CA LEU A 381 1.26 -25.92 35.32
C LEU A 381 -0.11 -25.57 34.72
N PHE A 382 -0.41 -24.29 34.50
CA PHE A 382 -1.59 -23.84 33.77
C PHE A 382 -1.62 -24.23 32.28
N ILE A 383 -0.49 -24.56 31.67
CA ILE A 383 -0.43 -25.10 30.30
C ILE A 383 -0.71 -26.61 30.34
N CYS A 384 -0.09 -27.35 31.27
CA CYS A 384 -0.30 -28.79 31.45
C CYS A 384 -1.75 -29.13 31.90
N ALA A 385 -2.34 -28.31 32.77
CA ALA A 385 -3.73 -28.47 33.21
C ALA A 385 -4.76 -28.19 32.09
N GLY A 386 -4.42 -27.32 31.14
CA GLY A 386 -5.29 -26.93 30.03
C GLY A 386 -6.63 -26.36 30.51
N SER A 387 -7.73 -26.99 30.10
CA SER A 387 -9.10 -26.70 30.58
C SER A 387 -9.70 -27.87 31.37
N ASN A 388 -8.87 -28.76 31.93
CA ASN A 388 -9.35 -29.86 32.78
C ASN A 388 -9.69 -29.31 34.18
N LEU A 389 -10.97 -29.35 34.55
CA LEU A 389 -11.47 -28.81 35.82
C LEU A 389 -10.78 -29.45 37.04
N LYS A 390 -10.57 -30.78 37.06
CA LYS A 390 -9.91 -31.46 38.19
C LYS A 390 -8.48 -30.98 38.39
N ASN A 391 -7.73 -30.84 37.31
CA ASN A 391 -6.34 -30.38 37.35
C ASN A 391 -6.25 -28.90 37.76
N LEU A 392 -7.18 -28.07 37.28
CA LEU A 392 -7.26 -26.65 37.66
C LEU A 392 -7.71 -26.47 39.11
N PHE A 393 -8.59 -27.34 39.63
CA PHE A 393 -8.96 -27.38 41.04
C PHE A 393 -7.78 -27.76 41.94
N ILE A 394 -7.02 -28.81 41.58
CA ILE A 394 -5.78 -29.19 42.28
C ILE A 394 -4.79 -28.01 42.32
N LEU A 395 -4.59 -27.32 41.18
CA LEU A 395 -3.68 -26.18 41.10
C LEU A 395 -4.18 -24.96 41.91
N LEU A 396 -5.50 -24.70 41.91
CA LEU A 396 -6.13 -23.66 42.72
C LEU A 396 -6.02 -23.95 44.21
N LYS A 397 -6.28 -25.20 44.63
CA LYS A 397 -6.14 -25.66 46.00
C LYS A 397 -4.70 -25.50 46.49
N TYR A 398 -3.72 -25.99 45.72
CA TYR A 398 -2.30 -25.80 46.01
C TYR A 398 -1.96 -24.32 46.20
N TYR A 399 -2.32 -23.46 45.24
CA TYR A 399 -2.02 -22.02 45.34
C TYR A 399 -2.70 -21.34 46.54
N HIS A 400 -3.92 -21.76 46.90
CA HIS A 400 -4.60 -21.27 48.10
C HIS A 400 -3.90 -21.74 49.38
N GLU A 401 -3.44 -22.99 49.44
CA GLU A 401 -2.76 -23.55 50.62
C GLU A 401 -1.36 -22.94 50.79
N THR A 402 -0.55 -22.86 49.73
CA THR A 402 0.88 -22.50 49.80
C THR A 402 1.21 -21.04 49.46
N HIS A 403 0.34 -20.33 48.73
CA HIS A 403 0.66 -19.02 48.12
C HIS A 403 -0.39 -17.92 48.38
N HIS A 404 -1.33 -18.12 49.32
CA HIS A 404 -2.37 -17.12 49.64
C HIS A 404 -1.84 -15.82 50.27
N HIS A 405 -0.60 -15.78 50.76
CA HIS A 405 0.06 -14.56 51.23
C HIS A 405 0.78 -13.76 50.13
N GLU A 406 0.81 -14.21 48.88
CA GLU A 406 1.51 -13.51 47.81
C GLU A 406 0.91 -12.13 47.46
N SER A 407 1.72 -11.30 46.78
CA SER A 407 1.32 -9.97 46.32
C SER A 407 0.04 -9.97 45.48
N TYR A 408 -0.70 -8.86 45.51
CA TYR A 408 -1.86 -8.64 44.63
C TYR A 408 -1.54 -8.96 43.16
N LYS A 409 -0.34 -8.60 42.67
CA LYS A 409 0.08 -8.84 41.28
C LYS A 409 0.16 -10.33 40.93
N SER A 410 0.69 -11.15 41.85
CA SER A 410 0.73 -12.61 41.68
C SER A 410 -0.67 -13.21 41.67
N LYS A 411 -1.48 -12.90 42.69
CA LYS A 411 -2.87 -13.37 42.83
C LYS A 411 -3.72 -12.99 41.62
N ALA A 412 -3.60 -11.74 41.17
CA ALA A 412 -4.28 -11.24 39.99
C ALA A 412 -3.86 -11.98 38.72
N ASN A 413 -2.56 -12.28 38.52
CA ASN A 413 -2.14 -13.11 37.39
C ASN A 413 -2.77 -14.51 37.47
N PHE A 414 -2.64 -15.19 38.62
CA PHE A 414 -3.15 -16.54 38.84
C PHE A 414 -4.65 -16.65 38.54
N VAL A 415 -5.47 -15.76 39.12
CA VAL A 415 -6.92 -15.73 38.92
C VAL A 415 -7.30 -15.39 37.47
N ASN A 416 -6.55 -14.52 36.79
CA ASN A 416 -6.74 -14.28 35.35
C ASN A 416 -6.42 -15.53 34.49
N GLN A 417 -5.46 -16.39 34.88
CA GLN A 417 -5.19 -17.64 34.17
C GLN A 417 -6.35 -18.64 34.31
N ILE A 418 -6.99 -18.72 35.48
CA ILE A 418 -8.19 -19.56 35.70
C ILE A 418 -9.38 -19.04 34.90
N LEU A 419 -9.75 -17.77 35.08
CA LEU A 419 -10.92 -17.15 34.42
C LEU A 419 -10.79 -17.06 32.87
N SER A 420 -9.60 -17.31 32.31
CA SER A 420 -9.38 -17.42 30.87
C SER A 420 -9.46 -18.86 30.32
N ARG A 421 -9.44 -19.88 31.18
CA ARG A 421 -9.45 -21.32 30.82
C ARG A 421 -10.77 -22.02 31.12
N VAL A 422 -11.54 -21.51 32.08
CA VAL A 422 -12.82 -22.07 32.54
C VAL A 422 -13.94 -21.07 32.29
N ALA A 423 -15.06 -21.55 31.73
CA ALA A 423 -16.29 -20.78 31.63
C ALA A 423 -16.98 -20.74 33.00
N ILE A 424 -17.50 -19.58 33.41
CA ILE A 424 -17.96 -19.36 34.79
C ILE A 424 -19.10 -20.31 35.19
N ASN A 425 -19.96 -20.71 34.24
CA ASN A 425 -21.02 -21.71 34.44
C ASN A 425 -20.54 -23.16 34.61
N LYS A 426 -19.22 -23.41 34.53
CA LYS A 426 -18.60 -24.72 34.76
C LYS A 426 -17.76 -24.77 36.03
N ILE A 427 -17.75 -23.71 36.82
CA ILE A 427 -17.09 -23.66 38.12
C ILE A 427 -18.09 -24.22 39.13
N ASP A 428 -17.73 -25.31 39.81
CA ASP A 428 -18.54 -25.88 40.89
C ASP A 428 -18.41 -25.06 42.19
N PRO A 429 -19.30 -25.27 43.19
CA PRO A 429 -19.27 -24.50 44.43
C PRO A 429 -17.96 -24.59 45.22
N GLU A 430 -17.27 -25.72 45.18
CA GLU A 430 -15.99 -25.91 45.89
C GLU A 430 -14.86 -25.09 45.23
N MET A 431 -14.76 -25.16 43.90
CA MET A 431 -13.83 -24.36 43.12
C MET A 431 -14.15 -22.86 43.22
N TRP A 432 -15.43 -22.49 43.26
CA TRP A 432 -15.85 -21.11 43.46
C TRP A 432 -15.45 -20.59 44.84
N THR A 433 -15.67 -21.35 45.92
CA THR A 433 -15.30 -20.94 47.28
C THR A 433 -13.81 -20.62 47.40
N LEU A 434 -12.93 -21.41 46.77
CA LEU A 434 -11.49 -21.13 46.74
C LEU A 434 -11.15 -19.87 45.91
N LEU A 435 -11.86 -19.61 44.81
CA LEU A 435 -11.71 -18.37 44.04
C LEU A 435 -12.23 -17.14 44.80
N ASP A 436 -13.32 -17.29 45.55
CA ASP A 436 -13.94 -16.22 46.32
C ASP A 436 -13.10 -15.82 47.54
N ASN A 437 -12.49 -16.80 48.22
CA ASN A 437 -11.44 -16.56 49.22
C ASN A 437 -10.27 -15.75 48.63
N LEU A 438 -9.84 -16.05 47.40
CA LEU A 438 -8.83 -15.26 46.71
C LEU A 438 -9.34 -13.84 46.38
N PHE A 439 -10.60 -13.67 45.96
CA PHE A 439 -11.21 -12.36 45.74
C PHE A 439 -11.28 -11.50 47.03
N CYS A 440 -11.64 -12.11 48.16
CA CYS A 440 -11.57 -11.51 49.49
C CYS A 440 -10.13 -11.10 49.85
N SER A 441 -9.15 -11.99 49.64
CA SER A 441 -7.72 -11.71 49.89
C SER A 441 -7.08 -10.68 48.95
N MET A 442 -7.80 -10.28 47.88
CA MET A 442 -7.44 -9.21 46.94
C MET A 442 -8.27 -7.94 47.19
N GLU A 443 -9.01 -7.86 48.30
CA GLU A 443 -9.84 -6.73 48.71
C GLU A 443 -10.91 -6.31 47.68
N ILE A 444 -11.40 -7.24 46.86
CA ILE A 444 -12.35 -6.91 45.78
C ILE A 444 -13.69 -6.44 46.34
N TYR A 445 -14.08 -6.98 47.50
CA TYR A 445 -15.29 -6.61 48.25
C TYR A 445 -15.13 -5.33 49.10
N ASN A 446 -13.94 -4.74 49.20
CA ASN A 446 -13.71 -3.47 49.92
C ASN A 446 -13.84 -2.27 48.96
N ASN A 447 -13.94 -1.03 49.47
CA ASN A 447 -13.97 0.18 48.63
C ASN A 447 -12.63 0.55 47.92
N SER A 448 -11.72 -0.41 47.78
CA SER A 448 -10.41 -0.23 47.13
C SER A 448 -10.55 0.06 45.62
N ILE A 449 -9.67 0.92 45.10
CA ILE A 449 -9.59 1.32 43.68
C ILE A 449 -9.04 0.17 42.80
N LEU A 450 -8.44 -0.85 43.41
CA LEU A 450 -7.67 -1.92 42.75
C LEU A 450 -8.52 -3.04 42.10
N SER A 451 -9.86 -2.97 42.12
CA SER A 451 -10.70 -4.02 41.54
C SER A 451 -10.73 -3.98 40.00
N SER A 452 -10.11 -4.97 39.34
CA SER A 452 -10.24 -5.20 37.89
C SER A 452 -11.69 -5.52 37.51
N SER A 453 -12.18 -4.94 36.40
CA SER A 453 -13.58 -5.13 35.99
C SER A 453 -13.91 -6.60 35.71
N LYS A 454 -12.93 -7.41 35.27
CA LYS A 454 -13.12 -8.84 35.00
C LYS A 454 -13.58 -9.66 36.21
N TYR A 455 -13.15 -9.27 37.42
CA TYR A 455 -13.51 -10.00 38.64
C TYR A 455 -14.95 -9.64 39.07
N VAL A 456 -15.30 -8.35 39.00
CA VAL A 456 -16.67 -7.86 39.18
C VAL A 456 -17.61 -8.53 38.17
N GLU A 457 -17.21 -8.60 36.90
CA GLU A 457 -17.94 -9.33 35.85
C GLU A 457 -18.11 -10.82 36.19
N ALA A 458 -17.06 -11.50 36.70
CA ALA A 458 -17.13 -12.90 37.06
C ALA A 458 -18.08 -13.19 38.25
N ILE A 459 -18.00 -12.40 39.31
CA ILE A 459 -18.87 -12.53 40.50
C ILE A 459 -20.34 -12.28 40.13
N ILE A 460 -20.62 -11.25 39.33
CA ILE A 460 -21.98 -10.99 38.82
C ILE A 460 -22.51 -12.18 38.04
N ILE A 461 -21.73 -12.70 37.10
CA ILE A 461 -22.14 -13.83 36.25
C ILE A 461 -22.37 -15.10 37.08
N TYR A 462 -21.44 -15.44 37.98
CA TYR A 462 -21.56 -16.65 38.81
C TYR A 462 -22.81 -16.60 39.69
N ASN A 463 -23.01 -15.51 40.44
CA ASN A 463 -24.13 -15.40 41.38
C ASN A 463 -25.48 -15.45 40.63
N ILE A 464 -25.61 -14.78 39.47
CA ILE A 464 -26.86 -14.80 38.69
C ILE A 464 -27.19 -16.19 38.12
N ILE A 465 -26.18 -16.97 37.71
CA ILE A 465 -26.39 -18.31 37.16
C ILE A 465 -26.88 -19.28 38.25
N HIS A 466 -26.33 -19.15 39.45
CA HIS A 466 -26.64 -19.99 40.62
C HIS A 466 -27.78 -19.42 41.50
N ASP A 467 -28.55 -18.45 40.98
CA ASP A 467 -29.67 -17.77 41.68
C ASP A 467 -29.31 -17.17 43.05
N GLN A 468 -28.04 -16.79 43.24
CA GLN A 468 -27.51 -16.12 44.43
C GLN A 468 -27.62 -14.60 44.31
N THR A 469 -27.70 -13.91 45.45
CA THR A 469 -27.70 -12.44 45.48
C THR A 469 -26.33 -11.88 45.08
N VAL A 470 -26.32 -10.85 44.23
CA VAL A 470 -25.09 -10.11 43.89
C VAL A 470 -24.86 -9.04 44.97
N PRO A 471 -23.73 -9.04 45.69
CA PRO A 471 -23.48 -8.07 46.76
C PRO A 471 -23.51 -6.62 46.27
N GLU A 472 -24.06 -5.70 47.07
CA GLU A 472 -24.25 -4.29 46.65
C GLU A 472 -22.94 -3.59 46.28
N ILE A 473 -21.84 -3.90 46.97
CA ILE A 473 -20.51 -3.35 46.67
C ILE A 473 -20.01 -3.81 45.28
N ILE A 474 -20.36 -5.03 44.86
CA ILE A 474 -20.05 -5.53 43.51
C ILE A 474 -20.94 -4.85 42.47
N GLN A 475 -22.23 -4.62 42.77
CA GLN A 475 -23.13 -3.88 41.89
C GLN A 475 -22.70 -2.42 41.71
N SER A 476 -22.24 -1.75 42.77
CA SER A 476 -21.80 -0.34 42.71
C SER A 476 -20.47 -0.19 41.94
N LYS A 477 -19.56 -1.16 42.06
CA LYS A 477 -18.32 -1.23 41.25
C LYS A 477 -18.55 -1.57 39.77
N PHE A 478 -19.73 -2.07 39.39
CA PHE A 478 -19.98 -2.48 38.01
C PHE A 478 -20.16 -1.30 37.05
N LYS A 479 -19.07 -0.99 36.33
CA LYS A 479 -19.11 -0.16 35.11
C LYS A 479 -19.85 -0.91 34.02
N PHE A 480 -21.03 -0.41 33.64
CA PHE A 480 -21.96 -1.17 32.79
C PHE A 480 -21.33 -1.61 31.46
N LYS A 481 -21.57 -2.88 31.14
CA LYS A 481 -21.30 -3.51 29.84
C LYS A 481 -22.46 -4.45 29.56
N THR A 482 -22.69 -4.74 28.27
CA THR A 482 -23.70 -5.72 27.84
C THR A 482 -23.32 -7.17 28.13
N LEU A 483 -22.07 -7.44 28.53
CA LEU A 483 -21.51 -8.78 28.77
C LEU A 483 -21.66 -9.78 27.60
N LYS A 484 -21.87 -9.27 26.38
CA LYS A 484 -22.04 -10.07 25.14
C LYS A 484 -20.94 -11.11 24.91
N SER A 485 -19.71 -10.85 25.37
CA SER A 485 -18.57 -11.78 25.30
C SER A 485 -18.85 -13.14 25.95
N TYR A 486 -19.69 -13.17 26.99
CA TYR A 486 -20.04 -14.37 27.74
C TYR A 486 -21.23 -15.13 27.14
N LYS A 487 -22.03 -14.51 26.26
CA LYS A 487 -23.24 -15.12 25.64
C LYS A 487 -22.99 -16.47 24.98
N ASN A 488 -21.79 -16.71 24.43
CA ASN A 488 -21.43 -17.99 23.80
C ASN A 488 -20.97 -19.08 24.77
N GLN A 489 -20.78 -18.75 26.06
CA GLN A 489 -20.39 -19.67 27.12
C GLN A 489 -21.61 -20.19 27.90
N LEU A 490 -22.69 -19.40 27.91
CA LEU A 490 -23.89 -19.61 28.71
C LEU A 490 -24.94 -20.46 27.98
N SER A 491 -25.76 -21.17 28.74
CA SER A 491 -26.99 -21.79 28.25
C SER A 491 -28.02 -20.73 27.81
N SER A 492 -29.10 -21.15 27.14
CA SER A 492 -30.18 -20.21 26.77
C SER A 492 -30.92 -19.65 27.99
N GLU A 493 -30.99 -20.40 29.09
CA GLU A 493 -31.65 -19.99 30.33
C GLU A 493 -30.74 -19.06 31.14
N GLU A 494 -29.46 -19.42 31.32
CA GLU A 494 -28.43 -18.59 31.94
C GLU A 494 -28.29 -17.23 31.22
N SER A 495 -28.33 -17.27 29.89
CA SER A 495 -28.37 -16.08 29.03
C SER A 495 -29.56 -15.17 29.35
N GLU A 496 -30.74 -15.75 29.60
CA GLU A 496 -31.96 -15.02 29.90
C GLU A 496 -31.94 -14.44 31.32
N LYS A 497 -31.45 -15.19 32.32
CA LYS A 497 -31.21 -14.71 33.69
C LYS A 497 -30.27 -13.50 33.69
N LEU A 498 -29.14 -13.59 33.00
CA LEU A 498 -28.16 -12.50 32.90
C LEU A 498 -28.69 -11.28 32.16
N PHE A 499 -29.38 -11.47 31.02
CA PHE A 499 -30.04 -10.38 30.32
C PHE A 499 -31.07 -9.66 31.22
N ASN A 500 -31.93 -10.41 31.90
CA ASN A 500 -32.96 -9.85 32.77
C ASN A 500 -32.39 -9.09 33.97
N PHE A 501 -31.29 -9.57 34.58
CA PHE A 501 -30.58 -8.81 35.61
C PHE A 501 -30.04 -7.48 35.07
N LEU A 502 -29.30 -7.50 33.95
CA LEU A 502 -28.71 -6.30 33.36
C LEU A 502 -29.78 -5.30 32.92
N TYR A 503 -30.90 -5.79 32.37
CA TYR A 503 -32.04 -4.97 31.98
C TYR A 503 -32.73 -4.34 33.19
N LYS A 504 -33.08 -5.12 34.23
CA LYS A 504 -33.69 -4.61 35.48
C LYS A 504 -32.80 -3.58 36.16
N MET A 505 -31.49 -3.80 36.19
CA MET A 505 -30.52 -2.86 36.79
C MET A 505 -30.47 -1.53 36.03
N GLN A 506 -30.54 -1.53 34.69
CA GLN A 506 -30.62 -0.29 33.91
C GLN A 506 -32.00 0.38 34.04
N LEU A 507 -33.08 -0.39 33.99
CA LEU A 507 -34.44 0.12 34.15
C LEU A 507 -34.59 0.85 35.50
N LYS A 508 -34.11 0.25 36.60
CA LYS A 508 -34.08 0.88 37.93
C LYS A 508 -33.33 2.22 37.93
N ARG A 509 -32.22 2.34 37.19
CA ARG A 509 -31.46 3.62 37.06
C ARG A 509 -32.25 4.66 36.27
N ILE A 510 -32.92 4.25 35.19
CA ILE A 510 -33.77 5.11 34.35
C ILE A 510 -35.01 5.60 35.13
N GLU A 511 -35.61 4.74 35.94
CA GLU A 511 -36.81 5.05 36.74
C GLU A 511 -36.48 5.88 37.99
N SER A 512 -35.29 5.72 38.58
CA SER A 512 -34.86 6.48 39.77
C SER A 512 -34.64 7.98 39.56
N ILE A 513 -34.74 8.48 38.32
CA ILE A 513 -34.39 9.85 37.95
C ILE A 513 -35.58 10.55 37.30
N THR A 514 -36.16 11.50 38.03
CA THR A 514 -37.13 12.46 37.48
C THR A 514 -36.38 13.52 36.67
N ILE A 515 -36.75 13.70 35.40
CA ILE A 515 -36.09 14.62 34.48
C ILE A 515 -36.61 16.04 34.72
N THR A 516 -35.94 16.81 35.58
CA THR A 516 -36.26 18.21 35.88
C THR A 516 -35.30 19.21 35.25
N ALA A 517 -34.05 18.82 34.95
CA ALA A 517 -33.06 19.64 34.27
C ALA A 517 -32.20 18.85 33.25
N LYS A 518 -31.33 19.59 32.55
CA LYS A 518 -30.52 19.10 31.41
C LYS A 518 -29.51 18.02 31.81
N LYS A 519 -29.04 18.01 33.06
CA LYS A 519 -28.00 17.08 33.56
C LYS A 519 -28.59 15.68 33.77
N GLU A 520 -29.80 15.64 34.31
CA GLU A 520 -30.61 14.46 34.58
C GLU A 520 -30.98 13.78 33.25
N LEU A 521 -31.46 14.55 32.27
CA LEU A 521 -31.74 14.01 30.93
C LEU A 521 -30.50 13.38 30.28
N LYS A 522 -29.31 14.00 30.40
CA LYS A 522 -28.07 13.43 29.85
C LYS A 522 -27.66 12.10 30.52
N TYR A 523 -27.96 11.94 31.81
CA TYR A 523 -27.71 10.67 32.52
C TYR A 523 -28.72 9.59 32.11
N VAL A 524 -29.99 9.96 31.97
CA VAL A 524 -31.05 9.05 31.48
C VAL A 524 -30.76 8.63 30.04
N ASP A 525 -30.39 9.55 29.14
CA ASP A 525 -29.99 9.27 27.75
C ASP A 525 -28.85 8.24 27.67
N SER A 526 -27.77 8.41 28.44
CA SER A 526 -26.71 7.40 28.50
C SER A 526 -27.20 6.04 29.01
N SER A 527 -28.14 6.01 29.95
CA SER A 527 -28.74 4.77 30.47
C SER A 527 -29.68 4.10 29.44
N LEU A 528 -30.39 4.91 28.64
CA LEU A 528 -31.19 4.46 27.50
C LEU A 528 -30.30 3.89 26.38
N GLU A 529 -29.19 4.54 26.05
CA GLU A 529 -28.21 4.04 25.07
C GLU A 529 -27.62 2.69 25.51
N HIS A 530 -27.21 2.57 26.77
CA HIS A 530 -26.77 1.32 27.37
C HIS A 530 -27.83 0.21 27.27
N THR A 531 -29.10 0.53 27.56
CA THR A 531 -30.21 -0.43 27.52
C THR A 531 -30.52 -0.86 26.08
N MET A 532 -30.60 0.09 25.15
CA MET A 532 -30.81 -0.18 23.72
C MET A 532 -29.66 -0.99 23.11
N THR A 533 -28.42 -0.75 23.55
CA THR A 533 -27.25 -1.54 23.16
C THR A 533 -27.30 -2.95 23.75
N LEU A 534 -27.79 -3.12 24.98
CA LEU A 534 -28.06 -4.44 25.57
C LEU A 534 -29.08 -5.22 24.73
N LEU A 535 -30.24 -4.62 24.39
CA LEU A 535 -31.22 -5.25 23.51
C LEU A 535 -30.60 -5.66 22.17
N ALA A 536 -29.78 -4.79 21.57
CA ALA A 536 -29.13 -5.05 20.29
C ALA A 536 -28.10 -6.19 20.36
N ASP A 537 -27.29 -6.23 21.42
CA ASP A 537 -26.26 -7.27 21.62
C ASP A 537 -26.86 -8.64 21.96
N TRP A 538 -28.01 -8.65 22.64
CA TRP A 538 -28.71 -9.86 23.02
C TRP A 538 -29.73 -10.35 21.97
N ASN A 539 -29.90 -9.60 20.87
CA ASN A 539 -30.87 -9.87 19.77
C ASN A 539 -32.34 -9.81 20.22
N LYS A 540 -32.66 -8.94 21.19
CA LYS A 540 -34.01 -8.75 21.71
C LYS A 540 -34.82 -7.78 20.84
N ASN A 541 -36.13 -7.99 20.73
CA ASN A 541 -37.00 -7.14 19.93
C ASN A 541 -37.52 -5.99 20.79
N ILE A 542 -37.26 -4.75 20.38
CA ILE A 542 -37.64 -3.54 21.12
C ILE A 542 -39.16 -3.44 21.43
N LEU A 543 -40.02 -4.09 20.63
CA LEU A 543 -41.46 -4.13 20.87
C LEU A 543 -41.87 -4.89 22.15
N GLU A 544 -41.04 -5.82 22.63
CA GLU A 544 -41.26 -6.55 23.89
C GLU A 544 -41.01 -5.66 25.12
N PHE A 545 -40.42 -4.48 24.93
CA PHE A 545 -39.98 -3.56 25.99
C PHE A 545 -40.71 -2.21 25.88
N THR A 546 -42.03 -2.24 25.99
CA THR A 546 -42.91 -1.07 25.81
C THR A 546 -42.60 0.09 26.77
N LEU A 547 -42.22 -0.19 28.01
CA LEU A 547 -41.78 0.82 28.99
C LEU A 547 -40.55 1.60 28.50
N LEU A 548 -39.58 0.92 27.87
CA LEU A 548 -38.40 1.57 27.29
C LEU A 548 -38.78 2.51 26.15
N LEU A 549 -39.69 2.08 25.27
CA LEU A 549 -40.22 2.91 24.18
C LEU A 549 -40.97 4.15 24.71
N GLN A 550 -41.80 3.98 25.74
CA GLN A 550 -42.51 5.08 26.39
C GLN A 550 -41.53 6.07 27.03
N LYS A 551 -40.52 5.59 27.76
CA LYS A 551 -39.54 6.46 28.44
C LYS A 551 -38.65 7.24 27.46
N ILE A 552 -38.30 6.63 26.32
CA ILE A 552 -37.63 7.32 25.21
C ILE A 552 -38.52 8.45 24.66
N LYS A 553 -39.81 8.20 24.41
CA LYS A 553 -40.76 9.23 23.95
C LYS A 553 -40.98 10.33 24.99
N GLU A 554 -41.01 9.99 26.28
CA GLU A 554 -41.07 10.96 27.39
C GLU A 554 -39.83 11.87 27.41
N CYS A 555 -38.62 11.31 27.26
CA CYS A 555 -37.38 12.07 27.17
C CYS A 555 -37.41 13.11 26.03
N ILE A 556 -37.93 12.72 24.86
CA ILE A 556 -38.09 13.61 23.69
C ILE A 556 -39.13 14.70 23.96
N LYS A 557 -40.23 14.37 24.66
CA LYS A 557 -41.24 15.35 25.07
C LYS A 557 -40.66 16.38 26.04
N ASN A 558 -39.92 15.94 27.05
CA ASN A 558 -39.27 16.82 28.04
C ASN A 558 -38.18 17.69 27.37
N TYR A 559 -37.39 17.11 26.47
CA TYR A 559 -36.44 17.83 25.60
C TYR A 559 -37.13 18.99 24.84
N LYS A 560 -38.26 18.70 24.18
CA LYS A 560 -39.02 19.68 23.38
C LYS A 560 -39.70 20.75 24.24
N GLN A 561 -40.26 20.37 25.38
CA GLN A 561 -40.93 21.32 26.28
C GLN A 561 -39.97 22.34 26.90
N ASN A 562 -38.72 21.93 27.16
CA ASN A 562 -37.71 22.78 27.82
C ASN A 562 -36.66 23.39 26.85
N ASN A 563 -36.78 23.18 25.54
CA ASN A 563 -35.82 23.63 24.50
C ASN A 563 -34.35 23.29 24.83
N TRP A 564 -34.06 22.10 25.36
CA TRP A 564 -32.69 21.74 25.75
C TRP A 564 -31.85 21.27 24.56
N GLU A 565 -30.71 21.90 24.31
CA GLU A 565 -29.76 21.42 23.29
C GLU A 565 -29.01 20.14 23.73
N ILE A 566 -29.53 18.97 23.36
CA ILE A 566 -28.89 17.64 23.53
C ILE A 566 -28.98 16.89 22.19
N ASP A 567 -27.91 16.17 21.84
CA ASP A 567 -27.89 15.26 20.68
C ASP A 567 -28.37 13.87 21.09
N LEU A 568 -29.57 13.48 20.66
CA LEU A 568 -30.15 12.15 20.89
C LEU A 568 -29.89 11.17 19.71
N SER A 569 -28.99 11.53 18.79
CA SER A 569 -28.77 10.75 17.58
C SER A 569 -28.14 9.39 17.82
N SER A 570 -27.47 9.17 18.97
CA SER A 570 -26.99 7.86 19.44
C SER A 570 -28.14 6.85 19.42
N LEU A 571 -29.21 7.10 20.17
CA LEU A 571 -30.39 6.26 20.32
C LEU A 571 -31.02 5.85 18.98
N TYR A 572 -31.17 6.81 18.05
CA TYR A 572 -31.77 6.58 16.73
C TYR A 572 -30.86 5.80 15.75
N ASN A 573 -29.56 5.76 16.02
CA ASN A 573 -28.57 5.14 15.14
C ASN A 573 -28.14 3.72 15.55
N ILE A 574 -28.46 3.26 16.78
CA ILE A 574 -28.11 1.90 17.29
C ILE A 574 -28.53 0.78 16.33
N GLN A 575 -29.80 0.75 15.90
CA GLN A 575 -30.32 -0.24 14.95
C GLN A 575 -31.24 0.38 13.90
N LYS A 576 -30.89 0.23 12.62
CA LYS A 576 -31.70 0.72 11.49
C LYS A 576 -33.15 0.21 11.47
N PRO A 577 -33.47 -1.06 11.79
CA PRO A 577 -34.85 -1.55 11.78
C PRO A 577 -35.77 -0.89 12.82
N TRP A 578 -35.23 -0.37 13.92
CA TRP A 578 -36.02 0.23 15.00
C TRP A 578 -36.51 1.65 14.68
N ARG A 579 -35.86 2.35 13.75
CA ARG A 579 -36.20 3.74 13.36
C ARG A 579 -37.64 3.94 12.91
N LYS A 580 -38.31 2.90 12.42
CA LYS A 580 -39.73 2.95 12.02
C LYS A 580 -40.69 3.16 13.20
N TYR A 581 -40.30 2.76 14.42
CA TYR A 581 -41.09 2.96 15.64
C TYR A 581 -40.93 4.37 16.23
N PHE A 582 -39.98 5.13 15.68
CA PHE A 582 -39.61 6.50 16.05
C PHE A 582 -39.75 7.45 14.85
N PHE A 583 -40.69 7.18 13.95
CA PHE A 583 -40.82 7.95 12.70
C PHE A 583 -41.28 9.39 12.98
N GLU A 584 -42.31 9.56 13.80
CA GLU A 584 -42.85 10.86 14.19
C GLU A 584 -41.78 11.71 14.92
N GLU A 585 -41.03 11.10 15.83
CA GLU A 585 -39.97 11.76 16.59
C GLU A 585 -38.64 11.90 15.83
N SER A 586 -38.54 11.42 14.59
CA SER A 586 -37.25 11.26 13.89
C SER A 586 -36.48 12.56 13.68
N LEU A 587 -37.16 13.71 13.55
CA LEU A 587 -36.51 15.03 13.49
C LEU A 587 -35.99 15.53 14.84
N MET A 588 -36.60 15.12 15.96
CA MET A 588 -36.11 15.43 17.31
C MET A 588 -34.85 14.62 17.65
N PHE A 589 -34.82 13.36 17.21
CA PHE A 589 -33.66 12.49 17.37
C PHE A 589 -32.46 12.93 16.55
N TYR A 590 -32.66 13.21 15.27
CA TYR A 590 -31.56 13.36 14.32
C TYR A 590 -31.94 14.31 13.16
N PRO A 591 -31.99 15.63 13.41
CA PRO A 591 -32.33 16.63 12.41
C PRO A 591 -31.28 16.61 11.28
N SER A 592 -31.64 15.97 10.17
CA SER A 592 -30.71 15.61 9.10
C SER A 592 -31.40 15.44 7.75
N GLU A 593 -30.63 15.58 6.66
CA GLU A 593 -31.13 15.38 5.29
C GLU A 593 -31.76 13.99 5.10
N LEU A 594 -31.20 12.94 5.72
CA LEU A 594 -31.71 11.58 5.60
C LEU A 594 -33.12 11.45 6.18
N VAL A 595 -33.43 12.17 7.27
CA VAL A 595 -34.76 12.20 7.87
C VAL A 595 -35.73 13.01 6.98
N LEU A 596 -35.33 14.18 6.47
CA LEU A 596 -36.14 14.95 5.51
C LEU A 596 -36.51 14.13 4.25
N LEU A 597 -35.55 13.37 3.70
CA LEU A 597 -35.80 12.45 2.58
C LEU A 597 -36.70 11.26 2.97
N ASN A 598 -36.79 10.90 4.24
CA ASN A 598 -37.69 9.85 4.72
C ASN A 598 -39.11 10.40 4.92
N ILE A 599 -39.23 11.60 5.47
CA ILE A 599 -40.47 12.36 5.60
C ILE A 599 -41.15 12.51 4.23
N LEU A 600 -40.44 12.98 3.21
CA LEU A 600 -40.96 13.08 1.83
C LEU A 600 -41.43 11.74 1.21
N LYS A 601 -41.02 10.58 1.74
CA LYS A 601 -41.50 9.26 1.27
C LYS A 601 -42.75 8.77 1.97
N HIS A 602 -43.01 9.23 3.20
CA HIS A 602 -43.98 8.61 4.11
C HIS A 602 -45.09 9.57 4.54
N ASP A 603 -44.75 10.77 5.01
CA ASP A 603 -45.73 11.83 5.28
C ASP A 603 -45.07 13.21 5.18
N GLN A 604 -45.41 13.96 4.14
CA GLN A 604 -44.93 15.33 3.91
C GLN A 604 -45.37 16.31 5.00
N LYS A 605 -46.52 16.10 5.67
CA LYS A 605 -47.08 17.04 6.66
C LYS A 605 -46.14 17.24 7.86
N MET A 606 -45.25 16.29 8.13
CA MET A 606 -44.24 16.45 9.19
C MET A 606 -43.25 17.59 8.91
N LEU A 607 -43.10 18.05 7.66
CA LEU A 607 -42.26 19.23 7.36
C LEU A 607 -42.84 20.52 7.97
N SER A 608 -44.17 20.68 7.98
CA SER A 608 -44.82 21.84 8.60
C SER A 608 -45.01 21.66 10.11
N LEU A 609 -45.28 20.44 10.58
CA LEU A 609 -45.41 20.15 12.02
C LEU A 609 -44.10 20.38 12.81
N TYR A 610 -42.95 20.15 12.16
CA TYR A 610 -41.61 20.31 12.74
C TYR A 610 -40.84 21.45 12.04
N LYS A 611 -41.53 22.56 11.74
CA LYS A 611 -40.95 23.68 10.99
C LYS A 611 -39.65 24.21 11.63
N LYS A 612 -39.55 24.29 12.96
CA LYS A 612 -38.34 24.75 13.66
C LYS A 612 -37.13 23.87 13.36
N GLU A 613 -37.30 22.56 13.44
CA GLU A 613 -36.24 21.57 13.23
C GLU A 613 -35.88 21.47 11.74
N VAL A 614 -36.87 21.60 10.86
CA VAL A 614 -36.68 21.69 9.40
C VAL A 614 -35.90 22.96 9.05
N ASP A 615 -36.26 24.11 9.60
CA ASP A 615 -35.60 25.40 9.35
C ASP A 615 -34.16 25.41 9.89
N PHE A 616 -33.92 24.81 11.05
CA PHE A 616 -32.55 24.57 11.56
C PHE A 616 -31.69 23.81 10.53
N ILE A 617 -32.21 22.75 9.92
CA ILE A 617 -31.48 22.00 8.87
C ILE A 617 -31.36 22.81 7.56
N ARG A 618 -32.38 23.62 7.22
CA ARG A 618 -32.42 24.43 5.98
C ARG A 618 -31.46 25.59 5.99
N TYR A 619 -31.14 26.16 7.15
CA TYR A 619 -30.28 27.32 7.30
C TYR A 619 -28.90 27.00 7.89
N ASP A 620 -28.62 25.74 8.22
CA ASP A 620 -27.28 25.24 8.56
C ASP A 620 -26.33 25.33 7.35
N ASP A 621 -25.33 26.20 7.46
CA ASP A 621 -24.38 26.48 6.38
C ASP A 621 -23.19 25.49 6.30
N THR A 622 -23.13 24.53 7.23
CA THR A 622 -22.16 23.44 7.29
C THR A 622 -22.69 22.17 6.60
N LYS A 623 -24.02 22.01 6.51
CA LYS A 623 -24.70 20.86 5.90
C LYS A 623 -25.27 21.22 4.53
N SER A 624 -25.41 20.22 3.65
CA SER A 624 -26.01 20.38 2.32
C SER A 624 -27.25 19.49 2.19
N ILE A 625 -28.40 20.11 1.94
CA ILE A 625 -29.68 19.43 1.66
C ILE A 625 -30.00 19.29 0.16
N GLN A 626 -28.97 19.29 -0.70
CA GLN A 626 -29.14 19.31 -2.16
C GLN A 626 -30.01 18.17 -2.72
N PRO A 627 -29.85 16.89 -2.33
CA PRO A 627 -30.80 15.81 -2.61
C PRO A 627 -32.27 16.12 -2.25
N VAL A 628 -32.56 16.74 -1.09
CA VAL A 628 -33.94 17.14 -0.72
C VAL A 628 -34.44 18.22 -1.67
N LEU A 629 -33.68 19.30 -1.86
CA LEU A 629 -34.05 20.41 -2.76
C LEU A 629 -34.29 19.92 -4.21
N SER A 630 -33.47 18.98 -4.67
CA SER A 630 -33.63 18.34 -5.99
C SER A 630 -34.92 17.54 -6.09
N LYS A 631 -35.39 16.93 -4.98
CA LYS A 631 -36.69 16.25 -4.94
C LYS A 631 -37.85 17.24 -4.90
N LEU A 632 -37.74 18.33 -4.14
CA LEU A 632 -38.75 19.38 -4.13
C LEU A 632 -38.93 19.99 -5.52
N LYS A 633 -37.85 20.41 -6.19
CA LYS A 633 -37.91 20.95 -7.57
C LYS A 633 -38.59 20.02 -8.57
N ILE A 634 -38.27 18.73 -8.54
CA ILE A 634 -38.78 17.77 -9.53
C ILE A 634 -40.22 17.36 -9.23
N TYR A 635 -40.55 17.06 -7.97
CA TYR A 635 -41.83 16.42 -7.63
C TYR A 635 -42.83 17.35 -6.95
N TRP A 636 -42.40 18.49 -6.40
CA TRP A 636 -43.22 19.49 -5.69
C TRP A 636 -42.93 20.91 -6.22
N SER A 637 -42.66 21.03 -7.53
CA SER A 637 -42.37 22.28 -8.24
C SER A 637 -43.33 23.40 -7.88
N ASP A 638 -44.62 23.07 -7.76
CA ASP A 638 -45.71 24.05 -7.65
C ASP A 638 -46.24 24.26 -6.23
N THR A 639 -45.69 23.55 -5.24
CA THR A 639 -46.06 23.67 -3.83
C THR A 639 -44.82 23.94 -2.97
N LEU A 640 -44.27 22.93 -2.30
CA LEU A 640 -43.13 23.07 -1.37
C LEU A 640 -41.92 23.77 -1.97
N ALA A 641 -41.63 23.57 -3.26
CA ALA A 641 -40.52 24.24 -3.91
C ALA A 641 -40.74 25.76 -3.99
N LYS A 642 -41.96 26.21 -4.32
CA LYS A 642 -42.32 27.64 -4.34
C LYS A 642 -42.30 28.25 -2.93
N GLU A 643 -42.86 27.55 -1.94
CA GLU A 643 -42.79 27.98 -0.53
C GLU A 643 -41.34 28.22 -0.09
N TRP A 644 -40.45 27.25 -0.34
CA TRP A 644 -39.05 27.37 0.05
C TRP A 644 -38.29 28.39 -0.79
N ILE A 645 -38.58 28.54 -2.09
CA ILE A 645 -38.04 29.62 -2.93
C ILE A 645 -38.37 30.98 -2.33
N ASN A 646 -39.64 31.22 -1.98
CA ASN A 646 -40.09 32.51 -1.44
C ASN A 646 -39.37 32.85 -0.12
N GLU A 647 -39.22 31.89 0.79
CA GLU A 647 -38.48 32.11 2.04
C GLU A 647 -36.97 32.36 1.80
N TYR A 648 -36.32 31.60 0.90
CA TYR A 648 -34.92 31.88 0.56
C TYR A 648 -34.71 33.23 -0.15
N LEU A 649 -35.69 33.71 -0.93
CA LEU A 649 -35.61 35.02 -1.58
C LEU A 649 -35.62 36.18 -0.55
N LEU A 650 -36.36 36.04 0.56
CA LEU A 650 -36.32 36.98 1.68
C LEU A 650 -34.92 36.98 2.33
N HIS A 651 -34.39 35.80 2.63
CA HIS A 651 -33.09 35.63 3.29
C HIS A 651 -31.86 36.00 2.44
N ILE A 652 -32.01 36.35 1.15
CA ILE A 652 -30.94 37.02 0.38
C ILE A 652 -30.62 38.40 0.95
N LYS A 653 -31.64 39.12 1.46
CA LYS A 653 -31.48 40.48 1.98
C LYS A 653 -31.05 40.54 3.45
N GLU A 654 -30.93 39.39 4.10
CA GLU A 654 -30.58 39.29 5.52
C GLU A 654 -29.11 38.95 5.72
N THR A 655 -28.40 39.78 6.51
CA THR A 655 -27.00 39.59 6.88
C THR A 655 -26.76 38.20 7.49
N GLY A 656 -25.76 37.48 6.97
CA GLY A 656 -25.36 36.15 7.45
C GLY A 656 -26.07 34.96 6.79
N LYS A 657 -27.27 35.14 6.20
CA LYS A 657 -28.06 34.01 5.65
C LYS A 657 -27.87 33.77 4.14
N GLN A 658 -27.26 34.71 3.42
CA GLN A 658 -27.17 34.70 1.96
C GLN A 658 -26.47 33.45 1.41
N LYS A 659 -25.48 32.93 2.15
CA LYS A 659 -24.73 31.72 1.78
C LYS A 659 -25.64 30.52 1.52
N VAL A 660 -26.62 30.28 2.38
CA VAL A 660 -27.48 29.09 2.29
C VAL A 660 -28.67 29.36 1.36
N ALA A 661 -29.24 30.57 1.43
CA ALA A 661 -30.30 31.02 0.52
C ALA A 661 -29.89 30.89 -0.96
N ILE A 662 -28.77 31.49 -1.36
CA ILE A 662 -28.29 31.48 -2.75
C ILE A 662 -27.89 30.06 -3.18
N GLN A 663 -27.32 29.26 -2.29
CA GLN A 663 -27.01 27.85 -2.57
C GLN A 663 -28.26 27.00 -2.83
N SER A 664 -29.33 27.23 -2.08
CA SER A 664 -30.59 26.51 -2.24
C SER A 664 -31.35 26.96 -3.49
N LEU A 665 -31.39 28.27 -3.74
CA LEU A 665 -32.00 28.85 -4.95
C LEU A 665 -31.29 28.40 -6.23
N ALA A 666 -29.96 28.23 -6.21
CA ALA A 666 -29.20 27.69 -7.34
C ALA A 666 -29.57 26.23 -7.69
N VAL A 667 -30.25 25.51 -6.78
CA VAL A 667 -30.83 24.19 -7.06
C VAL A 667 -32.29 24.32 -7.49
N LEU A 668 -33.10 25.08 -6.75
CA LEU A 668 -34.55 25.17 -6.90
C LEU A 668 -35.01 25.95 -8.15
N LEU A 669 -34.45 27.14 -8.41
CA LEU A 669 -34.88 28.01 -9.52
C LEU A 669 -34.51 27.45 -10.91
N SER A 670 -35.16 27.94 -11.97
CA SER A 670 -34.65 27.75 -13.33
C SER A 670 -33.32 28.51 -13.51
N GLN A 671 -32.54 28.18 -14.54
CA GLN A 671 -31.36 28.97 -14.89
C GLN A 671 -31.75 30.44 -15.16
N ARG A 672 -32.84 30.68 -15.89
CA ARG A 672 -33.32 32.01 -16.26
C ARG A 672 -33.62 32.87 -15.03
N ASP A 673 -34.38 32.34 -14.09
CA ASP A 673 -34.83 33.10 -12.91
C ASP A 673 -33.65 33.40 -11.99
N PHE A 674 -32.78 32.43 -11.74
CA PHE A 674 -31.58 32.64 -10.94
C PHE A 674 -30.65 33.69 -11.55
N LEU A 675 -30.44 33.65 -12.87
CA LEU A 675 -29.64 34.66 -13.57
C LEU A 675 -30.30 36.04 -13.57
N SER A 676 -31.64 36.13 -13.56
CA SER A 676 -32.34 37.41 -13.47
C SER A 676 -32.05 38.15 -12.14
N ILE A 677 -31.94 37.39 -11.04
CA ILE A 677 -31.57 37.90 -9.72
C ILE A 677 -30.07 38.21 -9.68
N ALA A 678 -29.23 37.27 -10.13
CA ALA A 678 -27.77 37.41 -10.10
C ALA A 678 -27.24 38.63 -10.89
N LYS A 679 -27.97 39.08 -11.92
CA LYS A 679 -27.65 40.30 -12.70
C LYS A 679 -27.59 41.57 -11.85
N GLN A 680 -28.32 41.63 -10.73
CA GLN A 680 -28.33 42.79 -9.83
C GLN A 680 -26.98 42.94 -9.09
N TYR A 681 -26.25 41.83 -8.94
CA TYR A 681 -24.98 41.72 -8.22
C TYR A 681 -23.80 41.55 -9.19
N ILE A 682 -23.81 42.23 -10.33
CA ILE A 682 -22.67 42.29 -11.26
C ILE A 682 -21.72 43.40 -10.80
N PRO A 683 -20.42 43.09 -10.58
CA PRO A 683 -19.47 44.07 -10.05
C PRO A 683 -19.21 45.18 -11.09
N LYS A 684 -19.51 46.42 -10.70
CA LYS A 684 -19.28 47.62 -11.53
C LYS A 684 -17.78 47.87 -11.72
N GLU A 685 -16.98 47.69 -10.68
CA GLU A 685 -15.54 47.91 -10.69
C GLU A 685 -14.73 46.60 -10.67
N SER A 686 -13.42 46.69 -10.90
CA SER A 686 -12.50 45.53 -10.92
C SER A 686 -11.73 45.33 -9.61
N LYS A 687 -11.74 46.29 -8.69
CA LYS A 687 -11.17 46.16 -7.35
C LYS A 687 -12.29 46.07 -6.33
N ILE A 688 -12.05 45.37 -5.22
CA ILE A 688 -12.98 45.34 -4.08
C ILE A 688 -12.65 46.53 -3.17
N ASP A 689 -13.62 47.41 -2.91
CA ASP A 689 -13.51 48.39 -1.83
C ASP A 689 -13.90 47.74 -0.50
N TRP A 690 -12.88 47.38 0.28
CA TRP A 690 -13.03 46.76 1.60
C TRP A 690 -13.59 47.70 2.68
N LYS A 691 -13.70 49.01 2.42
CA LYS A 691 -14.17 50.00 3.41
C LYS A 691 -15.59 50.51 3.13
N GLY A 692 -16.02 50.58 1.86
CA GLY A 692 -17.32 51.12 1.46
C GLY A 692 -18.33 50.12 0.87
N THR A 693 -17.97 48.86 0.62
CA THR A 693 -18.93 47.88 0.07
C THR A 693 -19.88 47.36 1.15
N ASP A 694 -21.19 47.41 0.87
CA ASP A 694 -22.22 46.78 1.70
C ASP A 694 -21.99 45.26 1.88
N GLU A 695 -22.17 44.75 3.10
CA GLU A 695 -21.87 43.35 3.43
C GLU A 695 -22.83 42.38 2.73
N VAL A 696 -24.10 42.75 2.56
CA VAL A 696 -25.11 41.91 1.89
C VAL A 696 -24.78 41.80 0.42
N ASP A 697 -24.52 42.92 -0.25
CA ASP A 697 -24.10 42.96 -1.65
C ASP A 697 -22.81 42.17 -1.88
N TYR A 698 -21.77 42.38 -1.07
CA TYR A 698 -20.51 41.65 -1.18
C TYR A 698 -20.70 40.13 -1.03
N ASN A 699 -21.48 39.71 -0.03
CA ASN A 699 -21.79 38.28 0.16
C ASN A 699 -22.63 37.73 -1.00
N CYS A 700 -23.58 38.50 -1.53
CA CYS A 700 -24.37 38.10 -2.71
C CYS A 700 -23.46 37.88 -3.93
N HIS A 701 -22.60 38.85 -4.29
CA HIS A 701 -21.61 38.69 -5.37
C HIS A 701 -20.81 37.40 -5.21
N LYS A 702 -20.24 37.18 -4.01
CA LYS A 702 -19.45 35.99 -3.66
C LYS A 702 -20.23 34.68 -3.83
N TYR A 703 -21.45 34.60 -3.31
CA TYR A 703 -22.23 33.34 -3.32
C TYR A 703 -22.95 33.09 -4.64
N PHE A 704 -23.38 34.12 -5.39
CA PHE A 704 -23.86 33.95 -6.77
C PHE A 704 -22.74 33.42 -7.66
N ALA A 705 -21.58 34.08 -7.68
CA ALA A 705 -20.40 33.64 -8.43
C ALA A 705 -19.98 32.21 -8.07
N GLY A 706 -19.92 31.90 -6.78
CA GLY A 706 -19.53 30.58 -6.27
C GLY A 706 -20.47 29.42 -6.62
N ASN A 707 -21.73 29.69 -7.00
CA ASN A 707 -22.75 28.63 -7.18
C ASN A 707 -23.33 28.47 -8.58
N MET A 708 -22.95 29.30 -9.57
CA MET A 708 -23.37 29.17 -10.98
C MET A 708 -23.26 27.73 -11.55
N HIS A 709 -22.29 26.94 -11.10
CA HIS A 709 -22.11 25.55 -11.55
C HIS A 709 -23.17 24.54 -11.04
N LYS A 710 -24.04 24.93 -10.10
CA LYS A 710 -25.17 24.12 -9.61
C LYS A 710 -26.42 24.25 -10.49
N LEU A 711 -26.49 25.30 -11.31
CA LEU A 711 -27.63 25.61 -12.16
C LEU A 711 -27.91 24.52 -13.20
N ARG A 712 -29.17 24.46 -13.62
CA ARG A 712 -29.70 23.53 -14.61
C ARG A 712 -30.59 24.29 -15.61
N PRO A 713 -30.26 24.29 -16.92
CA PRO A 713 -29.01 23.78 -17.51
C PRO A 713 -27.77 24.52 -16.98
N LEU A 714 -26.59 24.00 -17.31
CA LEU A 714 -25.31 24.62 -16.94
C LEU A 714 -25.11 25.94 -17.74
N PRO A 715 -24.69 27.05 -17.10
CA PRO A 715 -24.47 28.32 -17.81
C PRO A 715 -23.25 28.25 -18.74
N THR A 716 -23.20 29.14 -19.74
CA THR A 716 -22.01 29.34 -20.57
C THR A 716 -20.87 29.95 -19.75
N VAL A 717 -19.65 29.87 -20.28
CA VAL A 717 -18.48 30.50 -19.63
C VAL A 717 -18.68 32.01 -19.50
N ASP A 718 -19.20 32.66 -20.55
CA ASP A 718 -19.43 34.12 -20.57
C ASP A 718 -20.38 34.58 -19.46
N ILE A 719 -21.44 33.81 -19.17
CA ILE A 719 -22.37 34.08 -18.05
C ILE A 719 -21.66 33.97 -16.69
N VAL A 720 -20.78 32.99 -16.51
CA VAL A 720 -19.98 32.87 -15.27
C VAL A 720 -18.99 34.03 -15.15
N LEU A 721 -18.47 34.53 -16.28
CA LEU A 721 -17.53 35.63 -16.28
C LEU A 721 -18.13 36.99 -15.87
N TRP A 722 -19.45 37.18 -16.03
CA TRP A 722 -20.16 38.39 -15.57
C TRP A 722 -19.85 38.73 -14.11
N LEU A 723 -19.70 37.72 -13.24
CA LEU A 723 -19.43 37.89 -11.80
C LEU A 723 -17.94 37.76 -11.42
N SER A 724 -17.03 37.86 -12.40
CA SER A 724 -15.61 37.54 -12.22
C SER A 724 -14.64 38.71 -12.48
N LYS A 725 -15.16 39.94 -12.57
CA LYS A 725 -14.37 41.13 -12.91
C LYS A 725 -13.27 41.38 -11.87
N GLY A 726 -12.01 41.39 -12.33
CA GLY A 726 -10.84 41.68 -11.50
C GLY A 726 -10.74 40.83 -10.22
N ASP A 727 -10.74 41.48 -9.06
CA ASP A 727 -10.59 40.83 -7.74
C ASP A 727 -11.69 39.82 -7.40
N TYR A 728 -12.91 40.02 -7.94
CA TYR A 728 -14.06 39.14 -7.72
C TYR A 728 -13.91 37.76 -8.38
N LEU A 729 -12.98 37.60 -9.33
CA LEU A 729 -12.65 36.32 -9.98
C LEU A 729 -12.49 35.18 -8.98
N ARG A 730 -11.86 35.45 -7.83
CA ARG A 730 -11.57 34.47 -6.77
C ARG A 730 -12.82 33.68 -6.32
N PHE A 731 -14.00 34.32 -6.35
CA PHE A 731 -15.28 33.69 -5.97
C PHE A 731 -15.87 32.86 -7.11
N ALA A 732 -15.68 33.28 -8.37
CA ALA A 732 -16.14 32.57 -9.56
C ALA A 732 -15.31 31.32 -9.89
N LEU A 733 -14.08 31.18 -9.39
CA LEU A 733 -13.13 30.10 -9.77
C LEU A 733 -13.74 28.69 -9.72
N THR A 734 -14.46 28.33 -8.65
CA THR A 734 -15.11 27.01 -8.52
C THR A 734 -16.16 26.78 -9.61
N SER A 735 -16.97 27.81 -9.88
CA SER A 735 -17.99 27.76 -10.92
C SER A 735 -17.38 27.70 -12.30
N LEU A 736 -16.39 28.55 -12.60
CA LEU A 736 -15.69 28.60 -13.87
C LEU A 736 -15.03 27.25 -14.18
N SER A 737 -14.29 26.69 -13.21
CA SER A 737 -13.63 25.38 -13.35
C SER A 737 -14.62 24.26 -13.59
N THR A 738 -15.69 24.21 -12.79
CA THR A 738 -16.70 23.14 -12.88
C THR A 738 -17.52 23.25 -14.16
N THR A 739 -17.83 24.47 -14.59
CA THR A 739 -18.57 24.77 -15.82
C THR A 739 -17.74 24.40 -17.03
N PHE A 740 -16.50 24.89 -17.12
CA PHE A 740 -15.57 24.59 -18.19
C PHE A 740 -15.27 23.09 -18.31
N ALA A 741 -15.04 22.41 -17.18
CA ALA A 741 -14.76 20.97 -17.16
C ALA A 741 -15.93 20.08 -17.58
N ASN A 742 -17.16 20.61 -17.64
CA ASN A 742 -18.37 19.87 -18.02
C ASN A 742 -18.83 20.14 -19.46
N HIS A 743 -18.41 21.26 -20.07
CA HIS A 743 -18.73 21.59 -21.46
C HIS A 743 -18.32 20.47 -22.44
N SER A 744 -18.90 20.51 -23.64
CA SER A 744 -18.58 19.58 -24.72
C SER A 744 -17.13 19.78 -25.21
N HIS A 745 -16.65 18.97 -26.15
CA HIS A 745 -15.34 19.21 -26.76
C HIS A 745 -15.37 20.43 -27.70
N VAL A 746 -16.43 20.54 -28.49
CA VAL A 746 -16.66 21.67 -29.42
C VAL A 746 -16.71 23.00 -28.67
N ASP A 747 -17.57 23.12 -27.64
CA ASP A 747 -17.70 24.36 -26.86
C ASP A 747 -16.34 24.78 -26.24
N ARG A 748 -15.56 23.83 -25.71
CA ARG A 748 -14.30 24.13 -25.01
C ARG A 748 -13.26 24.73 -25.93
N ASN A 749 -13.18 24.31 -27.19
CA ASN A 749 -12.22 24.84 -28.15
C ASN A 749 -12.57 26.29 -28.55
N GLU A 750 -13.87 26.59 -28.71
CA GLU A 750 -14.35 27.97 -28.90
C GLU A 750 -13.97 28.86 -27.71
N TYR A 751 -14.35 28.46 -26.49
CA TYR A 751 -14.04 29.26 -25.30
C TYR A 751 -12.53 29.40 -25.06
N PHE A 752 -11.70 28.37 -25.30
CA PHE A 752 -10.24 28.52 -25.14
C PHE A 752 -9.69 29.67 -25.99
N SER A 753 -10.10 29.81 -27.25
CA SER A 753 -9.63 30.91 -28.09
C SER A 753 -9.93 32.29 -27.47
N LYS A 754 -11.19 32.54 -27.07
CA LYS A 754 -11.65 33.77 -26.41
C LYS A 754 -11.00 34.03 -25.06
N LEU A 755 -10.70 32.97 -24.30
CA LEU A 755 -10.15 33.05 -22.95
C LEU A 755 -8.64 33.32 -22.94
N THR A 756 -7.90 32.89 -23.97
CA THR A 756 -6.43 33.05 -24.03
C THR A 756 -5.94 34.49 -24.16
N SER A 757 -6.79 35.43 -24.58
CA SER A 757 -6.50 36.87 -24.65
C SER A 757 -6.84 37.65 -23.36
N MET A 758 -7.41 37.00 -22.34
CA MET A 758 -7.80 37.67 -21.09
C MET A 758 -6.61 37.89 -20.16
N GLN A 759 -6.65 38.98 -19.38
CA GLN A 759 -5.50 39.45 -18.59
C GLN A 759 -5.23 38.64 -17.31
N GLY A 760 -3.94 38.48 -16.98
CA GLY A 760 -3.45 38.21 -15.63
C GLY A 760 -3.86 36.87 -15.01
N SER A 761 -4.51 36.92 -13.84
CA SER A 761 -4.82 35.75 -13.01
C SER A 761 -5.82 34.78 -13.66
N LEU A 762 -6.73 35.30 -14.48
CA LEU A 762 -7.67 34.48 -15.24
C LEU A 762 -6.92 33.59 -16.24
N GLN A 763 -5.97 34.17 -16.99
CA GLN A 763 -5.14 33.47 -17.97
C GLN A 763 -4.38 32.28 -17.34
N LYS A 764 -3.78 32.47 -16.16
CA LYS A 764 -3.10 31.41 -15.39
C LYS A 764 -4.03 30.22 -15.11
N HIS A 765 -5.27 30.50 -14.71
CA HIS A 765 -6.25 29.47 -14.37
C HIS A 765 -6.75 28.73 -15.61
N ILE A 766 -6.98 29.44 -16.72
CA ILE A 766 -7.34 28.86 -18.02
C ILE A 766 -6.23 27.93 -18.54
N ILE A 767 -4.96 28.34 -18.43
CA ILE A 767 -3.81 27.51 -18.82
C ILE A 767 -3.80 26.19 -18.03
N ASN A 768 -4.00 26.24 -16.70
CA ASN A 768 -4.11 25.03 -15.88
C ASN A 768 -5.29 24.13 -16.30
N MET A 769 -6.43 24.71 -16.70
CA MET A 769 -7.53 23.93 -17.29
C MET A 769 -7.18 23.32 -18.65
N ALA A 770 -6.42 24.01 -19.49
CA ALA A 770 -5.97 23.50 -20.80
C ALA A 770 -5.14 22.24 -20.64
N PHE A 771 -4.12 22.26 -19.78
CA PHE A 771 -3.31 21.09 -19.45
C PHE A 771 -4.14 19.91 -18.90
N ALA A 772 -5.25 20.17 -18.21
CA ALA A 772 -6.12 19.14 -17.65
C ALA A 772 -7.19 18.60 -18.62
N LYS A 773 -7.36 19.20 -19.81
CA LYS A 773 -8.58 18.99 -20.65
C LYS A 773 -8.37 18.92 -22.16
N LEU A 774 -7.30 19.46 -22.71
CA LEU A 774 -6.94 19.37 -24.13
C LEU A 774 -5.95 18.23 -24.37
N ASP A 775 -5.88 17.72 -25.61
CA ASP A 775 -4.78 16.85 -25.99
C ASP A 775 -3.53 17.66 -26.40
N VAL A 776 -2.34 17.04 -26.35
CA VAL A 776 -1.04 17.60 -26.71
C VAL A 776 -1.04 18.27 -28.09
N GLU A 777 -1.87 17.77 -29.01
CA GLU A 777 -1.94 18.28 -30.38
C GLU A 777 -2.62 19.65 -30.48
N GLU A 778 -3.67 19.86 -29.68
CA GLU A 778 -4.41 21.11 -29.51
C GLU A 778 -3.65 22.09 -28.60
N LEU A 779 -3.05 21.56 -27.53
CA LEU A 779 -2.35 22.31 -26.49
C LEU A 779 -1.08 22.99 -27.01
N VAL A 780 -0.27 22.30 -27.82
CA VAL A 780 1.05 22.80 -28.25
C VAL A 780 0.98 24.11 -29.07
N PRO A 781 0.09 24.26 -30.08
CA PRO A 781 -0.10 25.54 -30.77
C PRO A 781 -0.50 26.68 -29.82
N ILE A 782 -1.47 26.42 -28.92
CA ILE A 782 -1.98 27.42 -27.96
C ILE A 782 -0.84 27.91 -27.04
N LEU A 783 -0.08 27.00 -26.44
CA LEU A 783 1.01 27.36 -25.54
C LEU A 783 2.14 28.11 -26.25
N LYS A 784 2.45 27.79 -27.51
CA LYS A 784 3.41 28.57 -28.31
C LYS A 784 2.92 29.99 -28.56
N THR A 785 1.64 30.18 -28.87
CA THR A 785 1.05 31.51 -29.09
C THR A 785 1.09 32.34 -27.81
N ILE A 786 0.68 31.79 -26.66
CA ILE A 786 0.73 32.49 -25.36
C ILE A 786 2.18 32.83 -24.97
N TRP A 787 3.13 31.90 -25.14
CA TRP A 787 4.55 32.14 -24.80
C TRP A 787 5.15 33.30 -25.59
N LYS A 788 4.82 33.40 -26.89
CA LYS A 788 5.25 34.50 -27.76
C LYS A 788 4.57 35.83 -27.42
N SER A 789 3.29 35.82 -27.05
CA SER A 789 2.53 37.06 -26.77
C SER A 789 2.69 37.61 -25.35
N THR A 790 3.10 36.78 -24.38
CA THR A 790 3.20 37.20 -22.97
C THR A 790 4.63 37.50 -22.53
N THR A 791 4.82 38.65 -21.89
CA THR A 791 6.02 38.99 -21.09
C THR A 791 5.87 38.63 -19.61
N ASN A 792 4.70 38.15 -19.18
CA ASN A 792 4.43 37.87 -17.76
C ASN A 792 5.22 36.64 -17.28
N GLN A 793 6.23 36.87 -16.44
CA GLN A 793 7.09 35.81 -15.91
C GLN A 793 6.31 34.68 -15.25
N THR A 794 5.31 34.97 -14.39
CA THR A 794 4.55 33.92 -13.69
C THR A 794 3.78 33.01 -14.66
N ILE A 795 3.28 33.56 -15.77
CA ILE A 795 2.61 32.77 -16.81
C ILE A 795 3.60 31.85 -17.51
N ARG A 796 4.79 32.35 -17.87
CA ARG A 796 5.86 31.53 -18.43
C ARG A 796 6.30 30.41 -17.47
N ILE A 797 6.46 30.70 -16.17
CA ILE A 797 6.80 29.69 -15.14
C ILE A 797 5.74 28.56 -15.09
N ILE A 798 4.45 28.91 -15.11
CA ILE A 798 3.35 27.93 -15.10
C ILE A 798 3.39 27.08 -16.38
N ILE A 799 3.44 27.72 -17.55
CA ILE A 799 3.49 27.02 -18.84
C ILE A 799 4.69 26.05 -18.89
N PHE A 800 5.87 26.50 -18.49
CA PHE A 800 7.08 25.67 -18.45
C PHE A 800 6.90 24.48 -17.50
N SER A 801 6.57 24.76 -16.24
CA SER A 801 6.51 23.75 -15.17
C SER A 801 5.46 22.69 -15.44
N THR A 802 4.28 23.08 -15.94
CA THR A 802 3.21 22.13 -16.25
C THR A 802 3.46 21.36 -17.57
N THR A 803 4.14 21.96 -18.56
CA THR A 803 4.60 21.22 -19.75
C THR A 803 5.66 20.18 -19.37
N HIS A 804 6.60 20.54 -18.49
CA HIS A 804 7.60 19.62 -17.94
C HIS A 804 6.93 18.45 -17.20
N ASP A 805 5.98 18.73 -16.31
CA ASP A 805 5.25 17.69 -15.58
C ASP A 805 4.40 16.79 -16.50
N LEU A 806 3.89 17.33 -17.61
CA LEU A 806 3.18 16.57 -18.62
C LEU A 806 4.13 15.68 -19.44
N LEU A 807 5.34 16.16 -19.76
CA LEU A 807 6.40 15.37 -20.43
C LEU A 807 6.78 14.15 -19.56
N CYS A 808 7.08 14.37 -18.28
CA CYS A 808 7.50 13.32 -17.35
C CYS A 808 6.43 12.23 -17.12
N LYS A 809 5.15 12.58 -17.28
CA LYS A 809 4.02 11.65 -17.12
C LYS A 809 3.57 10.98 -18.43
N GLN A 810 4.18 11.34 -19.57
CA GLN A 810 3.76 10.86 -20.88
C GLN A 810 4.49 9.56 -21.28
N SER A 811 3.73 8.58 -21.78
CA SER A 811 4.26 7.29 -22.23
C SER A 811 4.31 7.13 -23.76
N ARG A 812 3.58 7.96 -24.52
CA ARG A 812 3.53 7.85 -25.99
C ARG A 812 4.70 8.57 -26.66
N LYS A 813 5.58 7.83 -27.35
CA LYS A 813 6.73 8.34 -28.12
C LYS A 813 6.43 9.61 -28.95
N SER A 814 5.35 9.63 -29.75
CA SER A 814 4.97 10.80 -30.55
C SER A 814 4.63 12.04 -29.71
N LYS A 815 3.92 11.87 -28.60
CA LYS A 815 3.57 12.96 -27.67
C LYS A 815 4.77 13.42 -26.85
N ILE A 816 5.63 12.51 -26.41
CA ILE A 816 6.91 12.83 -25.74
C ILE A 816 7.75 13.73 -26.64
N LEU A 817 7.97 13.36 -27.91
CA LEU A 817 8.76 14.14 -28.85
C LEU A 817 8.13 15.52 -29.14
N ARG A 818 6.80 15.62 -29.21
CA ARG A 818 6.08 16.89 -29.44
C ARG A 818 6.11 17.82 -28.22
N LEU A 819 6.04 17.28 -26.99
CA LEU A 819 6.21 18.03 -25.74
C LEU A 819 7.67 18.45 -25.53
N TRP A 820 8.63 17.58 -25.86
CA TRP A 820 10.05 17.93 -25.83
C TRP A 820 10.36 19.09 -26.79
N LYS A 821 9.92 19.02 -28.07
CA LYS A 821 10.03 20.15 -29.02
C LYS A 821 9.36 21.44 -28.56
N LEU A 822 8.42 21.38 -27.60
CA LEU A 822 7.82 22.57 -26.99
C LEU A 822 8.68 23.11 -25.85
N LEU A 823 9.19 22.24 -24.98
CA LEU A 823 10.10 22.61 -23.89
C LEU A 823 11.46 23.11 -24.40
N ASP A 824 12.02 22.48 -25.41
CA ASP A 824 13.24 22.88 -26.12
C ASP A 824 13.10 24.33 -26.64
N PHE A 825 12.00 24.62 -27.35
CA PHE A 825 11.62 25.98 -27.76
C PHE A 825 11.45 26.95 -26.58
N PHE A 826 10.90 26.52 -25.43
CA PHE A 826 10.81 27.38 -24.26
C PHE A 826 12.20 27.70 -23.68
N ILE A 827 13.09 26.70 -23.56
CA ILE A 827 14.47 26.87 -23.05
C ILE A 827 15.25 27.86 -23.93
N ASP A 828 15.15 27.73 -25.26
CA ASP A 828 15.77 28.68 -26.21
C ASP A 828 15.23 30.12 -26.10
N ASN A 829 14.10 30.33 -25.41
CA ASN A 829 13.45 31.62 -25.23
C ASN A 829 13.37 32.03 -23.73
N LEU A 830 14.20 31.43 -22.87
CA LEU A 830 14.40 31.87 -21.48
C LEU A 830 15.43 33.00 -21.44
N SER A 831 14.98 34.22 -21.13
CA SER A 831 15.83 35.42 -21.12
C SER A 831 16.25 35.89 -19.73
N MET A 832 15.93 35.15 -18.65
CA MET A 832 16.17 35.57 -17.26
C MET A 832 16.36 34.38 -16.32
N GLU A 833 17.21 34.58 -15.31
CA GLU A 833 17.45 33.65 -14.21
C GLU A 833 16.19 33.47 -13.35
N ASN A 834 15.44 32.39 -13.58
CA ASN A 834 14.25 32.07 -12.80
C ASN A 834 14.46 30.82 -11.94
N SER A 835 14.61 31.02 -10.64
CA SER A 835 14.92 29.96 -9.67
C SER A 835 13.91 28.81 -9.67
N ILE A 836 12.62 29.05 -9.93
CA ILE A 836 11.59 28.01 -10.01
C ILE A 836 11.82 27.12 -11.23
N ILE A 837 12.04 27.71 -12.40
CA ILE A 837 12.33 26.96 -13.64
C ILE A 837 13.64 26.17 -13.49
N ILE A 838 14.69 26.80 -12.96
CA ILE A 838 15.99 26.16 -12.70
C ILE A 838 15.84 24.96 -11.76
N ASN A 839 15.16 25.13 -10.61
CA ASN A 839 14.93 24.05 -9.65
C ASN A 839 14.07 22.92 -10.22
N LYS A 840 13.10 23.25 -11.10
CA LYS A 840 12.30 22.25 -11.82
C LYS A 840 13.15 21.46 -12.81
N MET A 841 14.05 22.13 -13.53
CA MET A 841 14.98 21.49 -14.46
C MET A 841 15.99 20.58 -13.75
N LYS A 842 16.47 20.98 -12.56
CA LYS A 842 17.40 20.18 -11.74
C LYS A 842 16.79 18.91 -11.16
N SER A 843 15.62 19.03 -10.52
CA SER A 843 15.11 18.01 -9.58
C SER A 843 14.45 16.79 -10.23
N CYS A 844 13.98 16.91 -11.47
CA CYS A 844 13.10 15.90 -12.09
C CYS A 844 13.72 15.11 -13.26
N LEU A 845 15.03 15.15 -13.50
CA LEU A 845 15.64 14.48 -14.67
C LEU A 845 15.36 12.97 -14.73
N LYS A 846 15.28 12.29 -13.59
CA LYS A 846 14.92 10.85 -13.51
C LYS A 846 13.54 10.58 -14.11
N ASP A 847 12.61 11.52 -13.95
CA ASP A 847 11.23 11.41 -14.41
C ASP A 847 11.07 11.78 -15.89
N VAL A 848 12.06 12.44 -16.51
CA VAL A 848 12.07 12.72 -17.95
C VAL A 848 12.16 11.40 -18.73
N PRO A 849 11.35 11.16 -19.78
CA PRO A 849 11.37 9.91 -20.53
C PRO A 849 12.71 9.67 -21.25
N GLU A 850 13.20 8.43 -21.20
CA GLU A 850 14.52 8.01 -21.72
C GLU A 850 14.87 8.57 -23.10
N ILE A 851 13.93 8.46 -24.04
CA ILE A 851 14.11 8.88 -25.44
C ILE A 851 14.43 10.37 -25.64
N VAL A 852 14.23 11.22 -24.62
CA VAL A 852 14.63 12.63 -24.62
C VAL A 852 15.51 13.02 -23.43
N ARG A 853 15.82 12.10 -22.50
CA ARG A 853 16.48 12.41 -21.23
C ARG A 853 17.92 12.93 -21.43
N SER A 854 18.67 12.38 -22.37
CA SER A 854 20.02 12.86 -22.70
C SER A 854 20.00 14.26 -23.33
N LYS A 855 19.12 14.47 -24.32
CA LYS A 855 18.90 15.78 -24.98
C LYS A 855 18.48 16.85 -23.97
N TYR A 856 17.59 16.48 -23.05
CA TYR A 856 17.18 17.33 -21.93
C TYR A 856 18.37 17.68 -21.03
N CYS A 857 19.18 16.70 -20.64
CA CYS A 857 20.36 16.91 -19.79
C CYS A 857 21.37 17.88 -20.43
N MET A 858 21.73 17.67 -21.70
CA MET A 858 22.63 18.54 -22.45
C MET A 858 22.06 19.96 -22.63
N LYS A 859 20.79 20.09 -23.02
CA LYS A 859 20.14 21.41 -23.19
C LYS A 859 20.06 22.18 -21.86
N ALA A 860 19.75 21.49 -20.76
CA ALA A 860 19.74 22.07 -19.42
C ALA A 860 21.14 22.54 -18.98
N TYR A 861 22.18 21.74 -19.23
CA TYR A 861 23.57 22.14 -18.96
C TYR A 861 23.98 23.39 -19.74
N VAL A 862 23.75 23.41 -21.06
CA VAL A 862 24.05 24.59 -21.91
C VAL A 862 23.33 25.82 -21.39
N TYR A 863 22.04 25.72 -21.06
CA TYR A 863 21.28 26.82 -20.47
C TYR A 863 21.86 27.28 -19.13
N PHE A 864 22.16 26.37 -18.21
CA PHE A 864 22.77 26.72 -16.92
C PHE A 864 24.15 27.38 -17.07
N GLN A 865 24.94 26.99 -18.07
CA GLN A 865 26.21 27.63 -18.40
C GLN A 865 26.08 29.05 -18.99
N THR A 866 24.87 29.47 -19.42
CA THR A 866 24.58 30.87 -19.83
C THR A 866 24.07 31.76 -18.70
N LEU A 867 23.80 31.22 -17.51
CA LEU A 867 23.33 32.01 -16.37
C LEU A 867 24.46 32.88 -15.78
N PRO A 868 24.15 34.11 -15.34
CA PRO A 868 25.17 35.02 -14.81
C PRO A 868 25.72 34.56 -13.44
N ASN A 869 24.90 33.89 -12.62
CA ASN A 869 25.22 33.59 -11.22
C ASN A 869 25.63 32.12 -11.00
N LYS A 870 26.64 31.66 -11.76
CA LYS A 870 27.09 30.25 -11.77
C LYS A 870 27.46 29.71 -10.38
N SER A 871 27.98 30.53 -9.47
CA SER A 871 28.41 30.12 -8.14
C SER A 871 27.28 29.62 -7.23
N ALA A 872 26.03 30.06 -7.45
CA ALA A 872 24.86 29.59 -6.69
C ALA A 872 24.35 28.21 -7.15
N ILE A 873 24.93 27.66 -8.21
CA ILE A 873 24.47 26.46 -8.90
C ILE A 873 25.70 25.62 -9.22
N ASP A 874 25.92 24.51 -8.52
CA ASP A 874 26.89 23.50 -8.95
C ASP A 874 26.40 22.84 -10.26
N VAL A 875 26.63 23.51 -11.39
CA VAL A 875 26.17 23.12 -12.73
C VAL A 875 26.84 21.82 -13.14
N ASP A 876 28.14 21.75 -12.92
CA ASP A 876 28.98 20.63 -13.31
C ASP A 876 28.68 19.43 -12.40
N GLY A 877 28.72 19.54 -11.07
CA GLY A 877 28.36 18.45 -10.16
C GLY A 877 26.93 17.93 -10.37
N TRP A 878 25.96 18.81 -10.69
CA TRP A 878 24.62 18.39 -11.12
C TRP A 878 24.68 17.55 -12.41
N PHE A 879 25.36 18.05 -13.45
CA PHE A 879 25.47 17.33 -14.72
C PHE A 879 26.17 15.99 -14.55
N ASN A 880 27.31 15.94 -13.86
CA ASN A 880 28.11 14.74 -13.67
C ASN A 880 27.35 13.65 -12.91
N THR A 881 26.58 14.03 -11.87
CA THR A 881 25.68 13.12 -11.12
C THR A 881 24.61 12.45 -12.01
N HIS A 882 24.31 13.05 -13.15
CA HIS A 882 23.23 12.65 -14.05
C HIS A 882 23.70 12.06 -15.39
N ALA A 883 24.81 12.55 -15.94
CA ALA A 883 25.40 12.13 -17.19
C ALA A 883 25.80 10.65 -17.16
N THR A 884 26.37 10.16 -16.06
CA THR A 884 26.75 8.75 -15.86
C THR A 884 25.58 7.76 -15.98
N LYS A 885 24.33 8.24 -15.91
CA LYS A 885 23.08 7.46 -15.99
C LYS A 885 22.38 7.55 -17.35
N VAL A 886 22.83 8.44 -18.25
CA VAL A 886 22.28 8.61 -19.61
C VAL A 886 23.37 8.56 -20.69
N PHE A 887 24.57 8.15 -20.29
CA PHE A 887 25.81 8.29 -21.04
C PHE A 887 25.72 7.78 -22.48
N GLU A 888 25.14 6.61 -22.67
CA GLU A 888 24.98 5.91 -23.95
C GLU A 888 24.17 6.70 -25.01
N PHE A 889 23.50 7.79 -24.60
CA PHE A 889 22.68 8.63 -25.46
C PHE A 889 23.12 10.11 -25.46
N LEU A 890 24.24 10.44 -24.80
CA LEU A 890 24.85 11.77 -24.86
C LEU A 890 25.60 11.95 -26.19
N ASP A 891 25.75 13.20 -26.62
CA ASP A 891 26.53 13.52 -27.80
C ASP A 891 28.03 13.37 -27.50
N ARG A 892 28.76 12.64 -28.35
CA ARG A 892 30.18 12.33 -28.13
C ARG A 892 31.03 13.60 -28.06
N LYS A 893 30.84 14.53 -29.00
CA LYS A 893 31.62 15.77 -29.09
C LYS A 893 31.36 16.67 -27.89
N PHE A 894 30.11 16.75 -27.45
CA PHE A 894 29.74 17.48 -26.23
C PHE A 894 30.49 16.98 -24.98
N ILE A 895 30.66 15.65 -24.83
CA ILE A 895 31.40 15.07 -23.70
C ILE A 895 32.91 15.29 -23.83
N GLU A 896 33.45 15.17 -25.03
CA GLU A 896 34.86 15.48 -25.32
C GLU A 896 35.19 16.94 -24.96
N ASP A 897 34.38 17.89 -25.41
CA ASP A 897 34.52 19.32 -25.10
C ASP A 897 34.42 19.61 -23.59
N LEU A 898 33.65 18.81 -22.84
CA LEU A 898 33.52 18.92 -21.38
C LEU A 898 34.76 18.39 -20.64
N ILE A 899 35.28 17.23 -21.05
CA ILE A 899 36.50 16.65 -20.47
C ILE A 899 37.68 17.60 -20.74
N MET A 900 37.87 18.07 -21.98
CA MET A 900 38.93 19.02 -22.33
C MET A 900 38.94 20.27 -21.45
N LYS A 901 37.77 20.84 -21.14
CA LYS A 901 37.63 22.01 -20.24
C LYS A 901 38.04 21.76 -18.79
N THR A 902 38.14 20.49 -18.37
CA THR A 902 38.42 20.11 -16.98
C THR A 902 39.77 19.43 -16.76
N ILE A 903 40.55 19.14 -17.82
CA ILE A 903 41.87 18.46 -17.75
C ILE A 903 42.80 19.06 -16.70
N VAL A 904 43.04 20.38 -16.72
CA VAL A 904 44.02 21.04 -15.82
C VAL A 904 43.62 20.94 -14.33
N SER A 905 42.32 20.80 -14.03
CA SER A 905 41.83 20.67 -12.65
C SER A 905 41.44 19.24 -12.27
N PHE A 906 41.57 18.29 -13.20
CA PHE A 906 41.01 16.93 -13.10
C PHE A 906 41.39 16.14 -11.84
N PRO A 907 42.59 16.28 -11.24
CA PRO A 907 42.93 15.63 -9.97
C PRO A 907 42.00 16.07 -8.84
N SER A 908 41.68 17.37 -8.78
CA SER A 908 40.78 17.97 -7.79
C SER A 908 39.28 17.77 -8.08
N GLN A 909 38.93 17.22 -9.25
CA GLN A 909 37.53 17.06 -9.65
C GLN A 909 36.79 15.97 -8.87
N SER A 910 35.46 16.13 -8.81
CA SER A 910 34.55 15.18 -8.16
C SER A 910 34.66 13.75 -8.73
N CYS A 911 34.38 12.74 -7.88
CA CYS A 911 34.36 11.33 -8.29
C CYS A 911 33.42 11.08 -9.50
N SER A 912 32.32 11.83 -9.63
CA SER A 912 31.39 11.70 -10.75
C SER A 912 31.97 12.09 -12.11
N ILE A 913 32.95 13.00 -12.18
CA ILE A 913 33.68 13.31 -13.43
C ILE A 913 34.61 12.15 -13.78
N LYS A 914 35.28 11.59 -12.78
CA LYS A 914 36.22 10.47 -12.92
C LYS A 914 35.48 9.20 -13.39
N GLU A 915 34.27 8.95 -12.86
CA GLU A 915 33.34 7.91 -13.37
C GLU A 915 32.89 8.19 -14.81
N LEU A 916 32.52 9.44 -15.14
CA LEU A 916 32.08 9.84 -16.49
C LEU A 916 33.19 9.64 -17.54
N PHE A 917 34.42 10.01 -17.20
CA PHE A 917 35.61 9.79 -18.02
C PHE A 917 35.91 8.30 -18.21
N ALA A 918 35.89 7.50 -17.14
CA ALA A 918 36.03 6.04 -17.25
C ALA A 918 34.95 5.44 -18.17
N LYS A 919 33.67 5.85 -18.02
CA LYS A 919 32.58 5.42 -18.92
C LYS A 919 32.77 5.86 -20.38
N PHE A 920 33.41 7.00 -20.61
CA PHE A 920 33.79 7.47 -21.95
C PHE A 920 34.89 6.59 -22.55
N LEU A 921 35.96 6.28 -21.83
CA LEU A 921 37.03 5.40 -22.30
C LEU A 921 36.53 4.00 -22.69
N PHE A 922 35.63 3.41 -21.90
CA PHE A 922 35.01 2.12 -22.23
C PHE A 922 33.98 2.18 -23.37
N SER A 923 33.55 3.37 -23.80
CA SER A 923 32.55 3.54 -24.87
C SER A 923 33.11 3.55 -26.28
N ILE A 924 34.44 3.54 -26.41
CA ILE A 924 35.15 3.61 -27.69
C ILE A 924 35.02 2.28 -28.42
N ALA A 925 34.33 2.27 -29.57
CA ALA A 925 34.00 1.05 -30.30
C ALA A 925 35.01 0.65 -31.39
N ASN A 926 35.96 1.52 -31.75
CA ASN A 926 36.92 1.33 -32.85
C ASN A 926 38.34 1.69 -32.41
N THR A 927 39.33 0.88 -32.80
CA THR A 927 40.76 1.05 -32.50
C THR A 927 41.33 2.37 -33.01
N GLU A 928 40.80 2.90 -34.12
CA GLU A 928 41.19 4.21 -34.65
C GLU A 928 40.79 5.36 -33.69
N TYR A 929 39.59 5.28 -33.11
CA TYR A 929 39.12 6.23 -32.10
C TYR A 929 39.75 6.01 -30.72
N GLU A 930 40.24 4.79 -30.42
CA GLU A 930 41.06 4.52 -29.21
C GLU A 930 42.36 5.34 -29.29
N HIS A 931 43.01 5.37 -30.46
CA HIS A 931 44.23 6.15 -30.65
C HIS A 931 43.98 7.67 -30.57
N GLU A 932 42.95 8.18 -31.27
CA GLU A 932 42.60 9.61 -31.22
C GLU A 932 42.28 10.06 -29.78
N THR A 933 41.49 9.27 -29.06
CA THR A 933 41.10 9.55 -27.66
C THR A 933 42.30 9.45 -26.72
N TYR A 934 43.23 8.51 -26.97
CA TYR A 934 44.45 8.41 -26.21
C TYR A 934 45.30 9.68 -26.34
N GLU A 935 45.66 10.08 -27.55
CA GLU A 935 46.51 11.25 -27.80
C GLU A 935 45.87 12.56 -27.36
N ARG A 936 44.54 12.71 -27.53
CA ARG A 936 43.84 13.98 -27.30
C ARG A 936 43.33 14.17 -25.87
N LEU A 937 43.07 13.09 -25.13
CA LEU A 937 42.42 13.15 -23.80
C LEU A 937 43.22 12.42 -22.71
N VAL A 938 43.65 11.18 -22.94
CA VAL A 938 44.28 10.35 -21.89
C VAL A 938 45.73 10.75 -21.64
N LYS A 939 46.50 10.94 -22.72
CA LYS A 939 47.92 11.28 -22.67
C LYS A 939 48.15 12.65 -22.01
N PRO A 940 47.46 13.76 -22.37
CA PRO A 940 47.58 15.01 -21.63
C PRO A 940 47.29 14.84 -20.13
N LEU A 941 46.24 14.06 -19.78
CA LEU A 941 45.91 13.80 -18.38
C LEU A 941 47.06 13.13 -17.59
N PHE A 942 47.73 12.16 -18.22
CA PHE A 942 48.83 11.40 -17.61
C PHE A 942 50.11 12.24 -17.44
N TYR A 943 50.38 13.17 -18.36
CA TYR A 943 51.54 14.06 -18.26
C TYR A 943 51.30 15.22 -17.29
N GLU A 944 50.10 15.81 -17.25
CA GLU A 944 49.71 16.90 -16.32
C GLU A 944 49.56 16.43 -14.86
N THR A 945 49.31 15.14 -14.60
CA THR A 945 49.37 14.60 -13.22
C THR A 945 50.82 14.42 -12.75
N GLU A 946 51.28 15.30 -11.84
CA GLU A 946 52.61 15.21 -11.21
C GLU A 946 52.84 13.91 -10.41
N TYR A 947 51.78 13.27 -9.90
CA TYR A 947 51.88 12.09 -9.04
C TYR A 947 51.05 10.90 -9.54
N TYR A 948 51.69 9.72 -9.61
CA TYR A 948 51.05 8.45 -9.97
C TYR A 948 49.89 8.09 -9.03
N SER A 949 49.96 8.43 -7.74
CA SER A 949 48.88 8.20 -6.76
C SER A 949 47.56 8.87 -7.19
N ASN A 950 47.62 10.11 -7.68
CA ASN A 950 46.45 10.80 -8.20
C ASN A 950 45.87 10.08 -9.43
N PHE A 951 46.72 9.64 -10.37
CA PHE A 951 46.27 8.88 -11.54
C PHE A 951 45.69 7.51 -11.15
N LYS A 952 46.29 6.82 -10.16
CA LYS A 952 45.74 5.60 -9.53
C LYS A 952 44.34 5.85 -8.97
N ASP A 953 44.15 6.89 -8.18
CA ASP A 953 42.83 7.18 -7.60
C ASP A 953 41.77 7.61 -8.63
N ILE A 954 42.19 8.26 -9.71
CA ILE A 954 41.31 8.68 -10.81
C ILE A 954 40.86 7.48 -11.65
N VAL A 955 41.83 6.71 -12.14
CA VAL A 955 41.65 5.72 -13.19
C VAL A 955 41.39 4.33 -12.58
N ILE A 956 42.24 3.91 -11.64
CA ILE A 956 42.27 2.53 -11.13
C ILE A 956 41.11 2.23 -10.17
N ASN A 957 40.66 3.20 -9.36
CA ASN A 957 39.51 2.99 -8.45
C ASN A 957 38.13 3.00 -9.17
N ASN A 958 38.02 3.65 -10.33
CA ASN A 958 36.75 3.80 -11.07
C ASN A 958 36.57 2.74 -12.16
N ILE A 959 37.66 2.36 -12.85
CA ILE A 959 37.65 1.36 -13.93
C ILE A 959 36.89 0.07 -13.58
N PRO A 960 37.07 -0.58 -12.41
CA PRO A 960 36.51 -1.92 -12.21
C PRO A 960 34.99 -1.94 -12.06
N ASN A 961 34.40 -0.87 -11.50
CA ASN A 961 32.95 -0.71 -11.44
C ASN A 961 32.36 -0.49 -12.84
N VAL A 962 33.06 0.26 -13.69
CA VAL A 962 32.66 0.50 -15.09
C VAL A 962 32.87 -0.74 -15.95
N LEU A 963 33.99 -1.45 -15.79
CA LEU A 963 34.29 -2.70 -16.49
C LEU A 963 33.19 -3.75 -16.27
N ARG A 964 32.75 -3.91 -15.02
CA ARG A 964 31.62 -4.78 -14.67
C ARG A 964 30.33 -4.37 -15.37
N GLU A 965 29.99 -3.08 -15.40
CA GLU A 965 28.81 -2.56 -16.10
C GLU A 965 28.90 -2.81 -17.62
N TYR A 966 30.09 -2.71 -18.21
CA TYR A 966 30.31 -2.87 -19.65
C TYR A 966 30.33 -4.33 -20.11
N VAL A 967 30.93 -5.24 -19.34
CA VAL A 967 30.89 -6.69 -19.60
C VAL A 967 29.46 -7.22 -19.52
N GLN A 968 28.67 -6.82 -18.51
CA GLN A 968 27.24 -7.14 -18.41
C GLN A 968 26.38 -6.58 -19.56
N LYS A 969 26.92 -5.64 -20.35
CA LYS A 969 26.28 -5.06 -21.55
C LYS A 969 26.85 -5.61 -22.86
N ASN A 970 27.71 -6.63 -22.79
CA ASN A 970 28.35 -7.30 -23.94
C ASN A 970 29.10 -6.33 -24.86
N LYS A 971 29.84 -5.39 -24.24
CA LYS A 971 30.64 -4.39 -24.94
C LYS A 971 32.12 -4.76 -24.91
N ARG A 972 32.83 -4.34 -25.97
CA ARG A 972 34.28 -4.50 -26.11
C ARG A 972 35.02 -3.75 -25.00
N VAL A 973 36.17 -4.29 -24.57
CA VAL A 973 37.09 -3.65 -23.63
C VAL A 973 38.26 -3.05 -24.43
N PRO A 974 38.67 -1.79 -24.20
CA PRO A 974 39.69 -1.12 -25.02
C PRO A 974 41.13 -1.56 -24.64
N VAL A 975 41.48 -2.83 -24.88
CA VAL A 975 42.76 -3.46 -24.45
C VAL A 975 43.98 -2.64 -24.89
N ASN A 976 43.98 -2.08 -26.11
CA ASN A 976 45.09 -1.26 -26.61
C ASN A 976 45.36 -0.01 -25.77
N LEU A 977 44.30 0.57 -25.16
CA LEU A 977 44.41 1.74 -24.29
C LEU A 977 45.17 1.38 -23.00
N PHE A 978 44.88 0.21 -22.42
CA PHE A 978 45.53 -0.29 -21.22
C PHE A 978 47.01 -0.61 -21.46
N LYS A 979 47.34 -1.21 -22.63
CA LYS A 979 48.72 -1.50 -23.03
C LYS A 979 49.56 -0.24 -23.24
N ARG A 980 49.02 0.78 -23.94
CA ARG A 980 49.71 2.07 -24.11
C ARG A 980 49.95 2.79 -22.78
N LEU A 981 48.97 2.75 -21.86
CA LEU A 981 49.18 3.24 -20.49
C LEU A 981 50.30 2.47 -19.75
N LEU A 982 50.40 1.16 -19.94
CA LEU A 982 51.49 0.36 -19.35
C LEU A 982 52.87 0.75 -19.91
N GLU A 983 52.96 1.03 -21.21
CA GLU A 983 54.19 1.50 -21.87
C GLU A 983 54.62 2.87 -21.32
N ASP A 984 53.69 3.83 -21.23
CA ASP A 984 53.95 5.16 -20.69
C ASP A 984 54.28 5.13 -19.18
N PHE A 985 53.64 4.25 -18.39
CA PHE A 985 54.03 4.02 -16.99
C PHE A 985 55.47 3.50 -16.87
N LYS A 986 55.87 2.53 -17.72
CA LYS A 986 57.24 1.97 -17.72
C LYS A 986 58.31 2.99 -18.15
N GLN A 987 57.95 3.96 -18.98
CA GLN A 987 58.84 5.06 -19.37
C GLN A 987 58.97 6.13 -18.28
N LYS A 988 57.88 6.43 -17.54
CA LYS A 988 57.83 7.53 -16.55
C LYS A 988 58.23 7.11 -15.12
N LEU A 989 58.06 5.84 -14.75
CA LEU A 989 58.22 5.36 -13.35
C LEU A 989 59.42 4.42 -13.18
N SER A 990 60.20 4.67 -12.13
CA SER A 990 61.27 3.80 -11.63
C SER A 990 60.71 2.46 -11.13
N GLN A 991 61.17 1.35 -11.71
CA GLN A 991 60.70 0.01 -11.32
C GLN A 991 60.91 -0.34 -9.83
N PRO A 992 62.04 0.00 -9.17
CA PRO A 992 62.24 -0.36 -7.76
C PRO A 992 61.30 0.37 -6.79
N GLU A 993 61.02 1.65 -7.04
CA GLU A 993 60.19 2.48 -6.14
C GLU A 993 58.69 2.28 -6.40
N HIS A 994 58.33 1.92 -7.65
CA HIS A 994 56.94 1.79 -8.10
C HIS A 994 56.56 0.35 -8.46
N TYR A 995 57.27 -0.66 -7.92
CA TYR A 995 57.06 -2.07 -8.28
C TYR A 995 55.59 -2.51 -8.14
N VAL A 996 54.97 -2.27 -6.98
CA VAL A 996 53.58 -2.68 -6.71
C VAL A 996 52.63 -2.06 -7.73
N ALA A 997 52.80 -0.77 -8.00
CA ALA A 997 52.02 0.01 -8.95
C ALA A 997 52.11 -0.54 -10.39
N LEU A 998 53.33 -0.72 -10.88
CA LEU A 998 53.59 -1.27 -12.22
C LEU A 998 53.06 -2.70 -12.33
N LYS A 999 53.34 -3.55 -11.32
CA LYS A 999 52.93 -4.96 -11.32
C LYS A 999 51.42 -5.13 -11.24
N THR A 1000 50.69 -4.32 -10.47
CA THR A 1000 49.21 -4.32 -10.49
C THR A 1000 48.69 -4.02 -11.89
N TRP A 1001 49.26 -3.04 -12.61
CA TRP A 1001 48.80 -2.71 -13.95
C TRP A 1001 49.20 -3.76 -15.01
N GLU A 1002 50.37 -4.39 -14.88
CA GLU A 1002 50.75 -5.57 -15.68
C GLU A 1002 49.74 -6.72 -15.49
N LEU A 1003 49.45 -7.09 -14.23
CA LEU A 1003 48.50 -8.15 -13.90
C LEU A 1003 47.07 -7.79 -14.35
N MET A 1004 46.65 -6.52 -14.28
CA MET A 1004 45.36 -6.09 -14.85
C MET A 1004 45.31 -6.24 -16.37
N CYS A 1005 46.40 -5.97 -17.10
CA CYS A 1005 46.47 -6.20 -18.54
C CYS A 1005 46.39 -7.69 -18.88
N ASP A 1006 47.15 -8.53 -18.16
CA ASP A 1006 47.15 -9.99 -18.30
C ASP A 1006 45.80 -10.64 -17.99
N PHE A 1007 44.98 -10.02 -17.13
CA PHE A 1007 43.60 -10.46 -16.90
C PHE A 1007 42.65 -9.97 -18.02
N ILE A 1008 42.75 -8.70 -18.42
CA ILE A 1008 41.83 -8.06 -19.38
C ILE A 1008 42.00 -8.58 -20.82
N GLU A 1009 43.22 -8.88 -21.24
CA GLU A 1009 43.52 -9.33 -22.60
C GLU A 1009 42.85 -10.66 -22.99
N PRO A 1010 43.03 -11.78 -22.24
CA PRO A 1010 42.30 -13.02 -22.52
C PRO A 1010 40.79 -12.89 -22.26
N MET A 1011 40.37 -12.00 -21.34
CA MET A 1011 38.95 -11.79 -21.03
C MET A 1011 38.13 -11.33 -22.25
N GLU A 1012 38.70 -10.58 -23.20
CA GLU A 1012 37.98 -10.17 -24.43
C GLU A 1012 37.44 -11.38 -25.23
N GLN A 1013 38.12 -12.53 -25.15
CA GLN A 1013 37.75 -13.77 -25.85
C GLN A 1013 36.57 -14.52 -25.19
N TYR A 1014 36.28 -14.22 -23.91
CA TYR A 1014 35.24 -14.90 -23.12
C TYR A 1014 33.96 -14.07 -22.91
N ILE A 1015 33.94 -12.79 -23.32
CA ILE A 1015 32.75 -11.94 -23.26
C ILE A 1015 31.74 -12.40 -24.33
N SER A 1016 30.59 -12.91 -23.89
CA SER A 1016 29.56 -13.49 -24.78
C SER A 1016 28.26 -12.68 -24.77
N PRO A 1017 27.59 -12.45 -25.92
CA PRO A 1017 26.30 -11.75 -26.00
C PRO A 1017 25.14 -12.33 -25.15
N LYS A 1018 25.31 -13.51 -24.55
CA LYS A 1018 24.32 -14.18 -23.69
C LYS A 1018 24.63 -14.08 -22.19
N MET A 1019 25.73 -13.44 -21.82
CA MET A 1019 26.23 -13.36 -20.45
C MET A 1019 25.33 -12.45 -19.60
N VAL A 1020 24.82 -12.95 -18.48
CA VAL A 1020 23.84 -12.23 -17.65
C VAL A 1020 24.46 -11.74 -16.35
N ASP A 1021 25.48 -12.44 -15.85
CA ASP A 1021 26.26 -12.03 -14.68
C ASP A 1021 27.76 -11.99 -15.01
N PHE A 1022 28.44 -10.97 -14.49
CA PHE A 1022 29.90 -10.82 -14.58
C PHE A 1022 30.62 -12.03 -13.96
N ASN A 1023 30.04 -12.61 -12.90
CA ASN A 1023 30.62 -13.79 -12.24
C ASN A 1023 30.63 -15.05 -13.12
N GLU A 1024 29.90 -15.08 -14.24
CA GLU A 1024 29.99 -16.19 -15.20
C GLU A 1024 31.35 -16.23 -15.90
N ILE A 1025 32.11 -15.12 -15.93
CA ILE A 1025 33.42 -15.06 -16.60
C ILE A 1025 34.46 -15.90 -15.85
N PHE A 1026 34.29 -16.01 -14.53
CA PHE A 1026 35.12 -16.83 -13.65
C PHE A 1026 34.84 -18.34 -13.76
N LYS A 1027 33.79 -18.74 -14.49
CA LYS A 1027 33.51 -20.15 -14.84
C LYS A 1027 34.20 -20.59 -16.14
N THR A 1028 34.93 -19.68 -16.79
CA THR A 1028 35.70 -19.95 -18.01
C THR A 1028 37.17 -20.26 -17.66
N PRO A 1029 37.98 -20.77 -18.61
CA PRO A 1029 39.42 -21.01 -18.37
C PRO A 1029 40.23 -19.78 -17.92
N LEU A 1030 39.68 -18.57 -18.04
CA LEU A 1030 40.30 -17.29 -17.67
C LEU A 1030 40.97 -17.28 -16.29
N LEU A 1031 40.41 -17.93 -15.26
CA LEU A 1031 41.05 -18.01 -13.94
C LEU A 1031 42.31 -18.90 -13.93
N SER A 1032 42.34 -19.94 -14.75
CA SER A 1032 43.54 -20.78 -14.92
C SER A 1032 44.62 -20.03 -15.69
N ASP A 1033 44.25 -19.37 -16.78
CA ASP A 1033 45.19 -18.58 -17.59
C ASP A 1033 45.77 -17.41 -16.79
N PHE A 1034 44.95 -16.71 -16.00
CA PHE A 1034 45.42 -15.64 -15.13
C PHE A 1034 46.30 -16.14 -13.98
N GLY A 1035 45.95 -17.27 -13.33
CA GLY A 1035 46.80 -17.90 -12.31
C GLY A 1035 48.17 -18.33 -12.86
N LYS A 1036 48.20 -18.86 -14.09
CA LYS A 1036 49.44 -19.18 -14.82
C LYS A 1036 50.26 -17.94 -15.17
N SER A 1037 49.63 -16.80 -15.47
CA SER A 1037 50.38 -15.55 -15.67
C SER A 1037 50.96 -15.02 -14.36
N CYS A 1038 50.19 -15.06 -13.26
CA CYS A 1038 50.66 -14.69 -11.92
C CYS A 1038 51.90 -15.51 -11.52
N LEU A 1039 51.88 -16.82 -11.75
CA LEU A 1039 53.03 -17.71 -11.54
C LEU A 1039 54.26 -17.28 -12.37
N LYS A 1040 54.09 -17.02 -13.68
CA LYS A 1040 55.19 -16.60 -14.56
C LYS A 1040 55.82 -15.26 -14.15
N HIS A 1041 55.01 -14.29 -13.71
CA HIS A 1041 55.54 -13.05 -13.15
C HIS A 1041 56.31 -13.32 -11.86
N LEU A 1042 55.73 -14.07 -10.92
CA LEU A 1042 56.38 -14.40 -9.65
C LEU A 1042 57.74 -15.10 -9.85
N GLN A 1043 57.82 -16.09 -10.75
CA GLN A 1043 59.05 -16.78 -11.18
C GLN A 1043 60.12 -15.84 -11.79
N LYS A 1044 59.68 -14.78 -12.47
CA LYS A 1044 60.56 -13.82 -13.13
C LYS A 1044 61.07 -12.79 -12.13
N ASP A 1045 60.19 -12.28 -11.29
CA ASP A 1045 60.48 -11.22 -10.35
C ASP A 1045 61.27 -11.73 -9.13
N SER A 1046 61.06 -12.99 -8.70
CA SER A 1046 61.83 -13.62 -7.59
C SER A 1046 63.33 -13.72 -7.88
N LYS A 1047 63.68 -14.01 -9.14
CA LYS A 1047 65.07 -14.08 -9.63
C LYS A 1047 65.79 -12.73 -9.61
N ILE A 1048 65.05 -11.63 -9.50
CA ILE A 1048 65.57 -10.25 -9.48
C ILE A 1048 65.60 -9.73 -8.04
N PHE A 1049 64.62 -10.10 -7.21
CA PHE A 1049 64.47 -9.61 -5.84
C PHE A 1049 64.08 -10.76 -4.86
N PRO A 1050 65.01 -11.24 -4.01
CA PRO A 1050 64.76 -12.39 -3.12
C PRO A 1050 63.62 -12.26 -2.10
N SER A 1051 63.11 -11.04 -1.86
CA SER A 1051 62.02 -10.77 -0.91
C SER A 1051 60.75 -10.22 -1.58
N ILE A 1052 60.59 -10.41 -2.91
CA ILE A 1052 59.50 -9.79 -3.68
C ILE A 1052 58.09 -10.29 -3.33
N LEU A 1053 57.97 -11.42 -2.63
CA LEU A 1053 56.71 -12.09 -2.31
C LEU A 1053 55.67 -11.13 -1.69
N TYR A 1054 56.09 -10.28 -0.76
CA TYR A 1054 55.21 -9.29 -0.11
C TYR A 1054 54.72 -8.23 -1.11
N ALA A 1055 55.62 -7.65 -1.90
CA ALA A 1055 55.28 -6.60 -2.86
C ALA A 1055 54.43 -7.14 -4.03
N PHE A 1056 54.71 -8.36 -4.49
CA PHE A 1056 53.86 -9.08 -5.44
C PHE A 1056 52.48 -9.40 -4.83
N GLY A 1057 52.45 -9.79 -3.55
CA GLY A 1057 51.22 -10.00 -2.80
C GLY A 1057 50.33 -8.77 -2.73
N TYR A 1058 50.90 -7.60 -2.38
CA TYR A 1058 50.15 -6.34 -2.44
C TYR A 1058 49.65 -6.05 -3.86
N ALA A 1059 50.49 -6.27 -4.89
CA ALA A 1059 50.09 -6.01 -6.27
C ALA A 1059 48.92 -6.89 -6.73
N LEU A 1060 48.90 -8.17 -6.35
CA LEU A 1060 47.84 -9.13 -6.66
C LEU A 1060 46.57 -8.90 -5.81
N THR A 1061 46.72 -8.58 -4.52
CA THR A 1061 45.59 -8.19 -3.65
C THR A 1061 44.90 -6.91 -4.17
N ASP A 1062 45.65 -5.94 -4.69
CA ASP A 1062 45.09 -4.77 -5.38
C ASP A 1062 44.21 -5.18 -6.58
N VAL A 1063 44.67 -6.11 -7.43
CA VAL A 1063 43.87 -6.66 -8.56
C VAL A 1063 42.59 -7.36 -8.07
N PHE A 1064 42.70 -8.20 -7.02
CA PHE A 1064 41.56 -8.91 -6.45
C PHE A 1064 40.51 -7.94 -5.87
N SER A 1065 40.96 -6.89 -5.18
CA SER A 1065 40.11 -5.81 -4.64
C SER A 1065 39.41 -5.04 -5.77
N MET A 1066 40.16 -4.66 -6.80
CA MET A 1066 39.65 -3.96 -7.98
C MET A 1066 38.54 -4.76 -8.66
N LEU A 1067 38.83 -5.98 -9.10
CA LEU A 1067 37.87 -6.84 -9.79
C LEU A 1067 36.77 -7.39 -8.85
N LYS A 1068 36.96 -7.27 -7.54
CA LYS A 1068 36.13 -7.80 -6.44
C LYS A 1068 35.94 -9.31 -6.55
N PHE A 1069 37.05 -10.04 -6.65
CA PHE A 1069 37.04 -11.50 -6.59
C PHE A 1069 36.55 -11.95 -5.22
N SER A 1070 35.51 -12.79 -5.18
CA SER A 1070 35.12 -13.45 -3.93
C SER A 1070 36.26 -14.36 -3.44
N PRO A 1071 36.34 -14.67 -2.13
CA PRO A 1071 37.40 -15.50 -1.57
C PRO A 1071 37.58 -16.85 -2.31
N PHE A 1072 36.49 -17.49 -2.74
CA PHE A 1072 36.53 -18.71 -3.57
C PHE A 1072 37.33 -18.55 -4.88
N HIS A 1073 37.15 -17.45 -5.61
CA HIS A 1073 37.90 -17.21 -6.86
C HIS A 1073 39.40 -16.95 -6.59
N GLN A 1074 39.74 -16.33 -5.45
CA GLN A 1074 41.12 -16.10 -5.05
C GLN A 1074 41.83 -17.43 -4.74
N LEU A 1075 41.16 -18.32 -4.00
CA LEU A 1075 41.63 -19.69 -3.76
C LEU A 1075 41.84 -20.48 -5.06
N GLN A 1076 40.94 -20.36 -6.05
CA GLN A 1076 41.14 -21.00 -7.36
C GLN A 1076 42.40 -20.48 -8.08
N ILE A 1077 42.66 -19.17 -8.06
CA ILE A 1077 43.87 -18.59 -8.65
C ILE A 1077 45.13 -19.11 -7.94
N TYR A 1078 45.12 -19.15 -6.60
CA TYR A 1078 46.22 -19.71 -5.83
C TYR A 1078 46.46 -21.19 -6.13
N LYS A 1079 45.41 -22.00 -6.30
CA LYS A 1079 45.53 -23.40 -6.76
C LYS A 1079 46.26 -23.48 -8.10
N TYR A 1080 45.92 -22.64 -9.07
CA TYR A 1080 46.59 -22.61 -10.39
C TYR A 1080 48.04 -22.11 -10.31
N MET A 1081 48.38 -21.25 -9.34
CA MET A 1081 49.76 -20.85 -9.07
C MET A 1081 50.63 -22.00 -8.51
N LEU A 1082 50.04 -23.09 -7.99
CA LEU A 1082 50.74 -24.29 -7.52
C LEU A 1082 50.90 -25.40 -8.57
N GLU A 1083 50.57 -25.16 -9.85
CA GLU A 1083 50.75 -26.18 -10.90
C GLU A 1083 52.22 -26.55 -11.14
N ASP A 1084 53.16 -25.61 -10.97
CA ASP A 1084 54.60 -25.82 -11.19
C ASP A 1084 55.36 -26.13 -9.90
N LYS A 1085 55.57 -27.43 -9.64
CA LYS A 1085 56.35 -27.96 -8.51
C LYS A 1085 57.83 -27.54 -8.48
N SER A 1086 58.36 -26.88 -9.52
CA SER A 1086 59.73 -26.36 -9.49
C SER A 1086 59.85 -24.98 -8.84
N THR A 1087 58.73 -24.29 -8.61
CA THR A 1087 58.71 -22.88 -8.14
C THR A 1087 58.42 -22.77 -6.64
N VAL A 1088 59.47 -22.90 -5.82
CA VAL A 1088 59.38 -22.82 -4.35
C VAL A 1088 58.73 -21.51 -3.87
N GLU A 1089 59.01 -20.41 -4.57
CA GLU A 1089 58.48 -19.08 -4.26
C GLU A 1089 56.95 -18.98 -4.36
N SER A 1090 56.34 -19.74 -5.27
CA SER A 1090 54.88 -19.80 -5.42
C SER A 1090 54.23 -20.56 -4.27
N TYR A 1091 54.87 -21.65 -3.82
CA TYR A 1091 54.43 -22.41 -2.66
C TYR A 1091 54.52 -21.57 -1.37
N LEU A 1092 55.63 -20.87 -1.14
CA LEU A 1092 55.77 -19.93 -0.02
C LEU A 1092 54.71 -18.82 -0.06
N PHE A 1093 54.48 -18.24 -1.25
CA PHE A 1093 53.50 -17.17 -1.45
C PHE A 1093 52.06 -17.62 -1.13
N VAL A 1094 51.61 -18.72 -1.74
CA VAL A 1094 50.25 -19.23 -1.54
C VAL A 1094 50.06 -19.66 -0.09
N GLN A 1095 51.05 -20.32 0.52
CA GLN A 1095 50.97 -20.73 1.91
C GLN A 1095 50.80 -19.52 2.86
N GLN A 1096 51.58 -18.44 2.66
CA GLN A 1096 51.39 -17.20 3.43
C GLN A 1096 49.98 -16.62 3.23
N LYS A 1097 49.45 -16.69 2.01
CA LYS A 1097 48.15 -16.10 1.65
C LYS A 1097 46.93 -16.91 2.07
N LEU A 1098 47.05 -18.22 2.32
CA LEU A 1098 45.98 -19.02 2.89
C LEU A 1098 45.58 -18.59 4.31
N LEU A 1099 46.48 -17.91 5.05
CA LEU A 1099 46.19 -17.35 6.37
C LEU A 1099 45.10 -16.25 6.32
N ASP A 1100 44.91 -15.59 5.17
CA ASP A 1100 43.90 -14.53 5.00
C ASP A 1100 42.44 -15.08 4.96
N PHE A 1101 42.25 -16.42 5.07
CA PHE A 1101 40.98 -17.11 4.82
C PHE A 1101 40.41 -17.89 6.04
N TYR A 1102 40.92 -17.69 7.25
CA TYR A 1102 40.55 -18.50 8.43
C TYR A 1102 39.06 -18.42 8.86
N ASP A 1103 38.40 -17.26 8.73
CA ASP A 1103 37.07 -17.02 9.29
C ASP A 1103 35.88 -17.23 8.31
N PHE A 1104 36.11 -17.82 7.13
CA PHE A 1104 35.09 -17.90 6.07
C PHE A 1104 34.39 -19.26 5.97
N TYR A 1105 33.16 -19.33 6.49
CA TYR A 1105 32.32 -20.53 6.46
C TYR A 1105 31.44 -20.61 5.19
N ASP A 1106 31.93 -21.32 4.18
CA ASP A 1106 31.17 -21.77 2.99
C ASP A 1106 31.68 -23.17 2.61
N ASP A 1107 30.78 -24.16 2.56
CA ASP A 1107 31.14 -25.58 2.39
C ASP A 1107 32.01 -25.82 1.14
N GLY A 1108 31.73 -25.09 0.05
CA GLY A 1108 32.49 -25.18 -1.20
C GLY A 1108 33.86 -24.49 -1.17
N MET A 1109 34.12 -23.59 -0.23
CA MET A 1109 35.47 -23.02 0.00
C MET A 1109 36.33 -23.94 0.85
N GLU A 1110 35.74 -24.60 1.84
CA GLU A 1110 36.46 -25.49 2.74
C GLU A 1110 37.02 -26.73 2.02
N GLU A 1111 36.28 -27.30 1.06
CA GLU A 1111 36.80 -28.36 0.18
C GLU A 1111 37.99 -27.89 -0.67
N LEU A 1112 37.90 -26.69 -1.27
CA LEU A 1112 38.97 -26.13 -2.09
C LEU A 1112 40.20 -25.75 -1.26
N LYS A 1113 40.02 -25.22 -0.04
CA LYS A 1113 41.09 -24.95 0.92
C LYS A 1113 41.84 -26.26 1.26
N LYS A 1114 41.11 -27.33 1.58
CA LYS A 1114 41.67 -28.66 1.86
C LYS A 1114 42.45 -29.24 0.66
N GLU A 1115 41.96 -29.02 -0.56
CA GLU A 1115 42.67 -29.44 -1.78
C GLU A 1115 44.01 -28.70 -1.94
N ILE A 1116 44.03 -27.38 -1.76
CA ILE A 1116 45.26 -26.56 -1.84
C ILE A 1116 46.24 -26.98 -0.74
N VAL A 1117 45.76 -27.17 0.50
CA VAL A 1117 46.57 -27.68 1.61
C VAL A 1117 47.20 -29.03 1.27
N LYS A 1118 46.46 -29.96 0.66
CA LYS A 1118 47.00 -31.25 0.21
C LYS A 1118 48.08 -31.10 -0.88
N ILE A 1119 47.96 -30.11 -1.77
CA ILE A 1119 48.99 -29.80 -2.77
C ILE A 1119 50.27 -29.25 -2.11
N LEU A 1120 50.14 -28.41 -1.07
CA LEU A 1120 51.27 -27.90 -0.28
C LEU A 1120 51.97 -29.01 0.52
N CYS A 1121 51.20 -29.84 1.25
CA CYS A 1121 51.74 -30.93 2.07
C CYS A 1121 52.45 -32.03 1.27
N SER A 1122 52.05 -32.26 0.01
CA SER A 1122 52.65 -33.27 -0.87
C SER A 1122 53.89 -32.79 -1.63
N HIS A 1123 54.43 -31.61 -1.30
CA HIS A 1123 55.61 -31.07 -1.94
C HIS A 1123 56.92 -31.68 -1.37
N PRO A 1124 57.88 -32.12 -2.21
CA PRO A 1124 59.07 -32.87 -1.74
C PRO A 1124 60.13 -32.02 -1.00
N SER A 1125 60.01 -30.69 -0.99
CA SER A 1125 60.97 -29.81 -0.29
C SER A 1125 60.73 -29.81 1.23
N LYS A 1126 61.76 -30.23 1.99
CA LYS A 1126 61.75 -30.19 3.46
C LYS A 1126 61.56 -28.79 4.03
N GLU A 1127 62.05 -27.77 3.33
CA GLU A 1127 61.92 -26.35 3.74
C GLU A 1127 60.45 -25.92 3.72
N LEU A 1128 59.73 -26.21 2.63
CA LEU A 1128 58.30 -25.93 2.53
C LEU A 1128 57.47 -26.71 3.55
N VAL A 1129 57.82 -27.97 3.84
CA VAL A 1129 57.16 -28.76 4.89
C VAL A 1129 57.42 -28.19 6.29
N MET A 1130 58.61 -27.65 6.56
CA MET A 1130 58.91 -26.95 7.82
C MET A 1130 58.12 -25.65 7.96
N VAL A 1131 58.06 -24.83 6.90
CA VAL A 1131 57.28 -23.59 6.88
C VAL A 1131 55.78 -23.91 7.01
N TYR A 1132 55.28 -24.98 6.38
CA TYR A 1132 53.91 -25.47 6.58
C TYR A 1132 53.63 -25.80 8.06
N ARG A 1133 54.46 -26.66 8.67
CA ARG A 1133 54.31 -27.04 10.08
C ARG A 1133 54.41 -25.85 11.04
N HIS A 1134 55.18 -24.82 10.70
CA HIS A 1134 55.27 -23.61 11.51
C HIS A 1134 53.98 -22.79 11.55
N TYR A 1135 53.22 -22.74 10.44
CA TYR A 1135 51.99 -21.95 10.35
C TYR A 1135 50.70 -22.75 10.66
N TYR A 1136 50.71 -24.08 10.53
CA TYR A 1136 49.51 -24.93 10.61
C TYR A 1136 49.56 -26.01 11.72
N SER A 1137 50.44 -25.87 12.72
CA SER A 1137 50.64 -26.89 13.79
C SER A 1137 49.42 -27.22 14.66
N ASN A 1138 48.34 -26.44 14.57
CA ASN A 1138 47.13 -26.60 15.39
C ASN A 1138 45.95 -27.24 14.64
N GLU A 1139 46.13 -27.68 13.39
CA GLU A 1139 45.08 -28.30 12.56
C GLU A 1139 45.26 -29.82 12.35
N LEU A 1140 46.17 -30.46 13.10
CA LEU A 1140 46.26 -31.93 13.16
C LEU A 1140 45.58 -32.43 14.44
N ASP A 1141 44.32 -32.84 14.31
CA ASP A 1141 43.69 -33.74 15.29
C ASP A 1141 44.46 -35.07 15.31
N GLU A 1142 44.55 -35.67 16.50
CA GLU A 1142 45.28 -36.91 16.75
C GLU A 1142 44.57 -38.13 16.14
N ASP A 1143 44.87 -38.49 14.88
CA ASP A 1143 44.70 -39.85 14.32
C ASP A 1143 45.39 -40.02 12.93
N GLU A 1144 46.71 -39.78 12.83
CA GLU A 1144 47.61 -40.40 11.82
C GLU A 1144 49.10 -40.41 12.24
#